data_AF-F2UBN2-F1
#
_entry.id   AF-F2UBN2-F1
#
_cell.length_a   1.000
_cell.length_b   1.000
_cell.length_c   1.000
_cell.angle_alpha   90.00
_cell.angle_beta   90.00
_cell.angle_gamma   90.00
#
_symmetry.space_group_name_H-M   'P 1'
#
loop_
_entity.id
_entity.type
_entity.pdbx_description
1 polymer ?
#
loop_
_entity_poly.entity_id
_entity_poly.type
_entity_poly.pdbx_seq_one_letter_code
_entity_poly.pdbx_strand_id
1 'polypeptide(L)'
;MGAAKAVAALVLLLLVAVAVHVTEVSGSSQTYYELLEVNVEASPKEIRRSFKKLALRLHPDKNPGDPEAHDKFVQLNAAFEVLKDPKLRKIYDEHGEHGVKEAQEGGGNGPGTRQRGGFHSWQYYKDMSLYDDEEDVETFAQKDFWSLAVDSGDTWFVNFYSPGCSHCRDLAPTWKQFAHVLRDAVGVGAINCEEFWNTCQQLHIRAFPTLLLFHKGDGSYTPYRGRARDIESLTAFVERHLPPPLAITALLTPTGHLTSTLHRPLAIAACVSPTTDAETHECVDLALRGKQYPVLLLRRSEAATDYEVFHGDLHPSIVERWISTAKHSRVQTFTPHLFPDLLFDQQFTLVFIDFFAPWCGPCQQMLPAWREASVATAKEPGVVFGSVDCHAYADLCRRFTIHSYPSPIAYLHGTGTPTPFHGNFMSAGALRDFVQATLHPAVIELDAHTFQTDIKQSDEHLWVVDFFAPWCGHCQRLAPEFARAAHNLRGVARLATVDCTREKDLCRQQHVRAYPTVRVYLPGRLPRRVLPYRGHHAADWITAAVREHLPNKVKTMSGLQLDDAAASSDALLLVTFGAPWCRPCLEFKPIFNHVALLLADSPDLAPWTIEFGSIDCQRYRFKCNQLRLPHYPISILFIPGQGNIMIEEQDPEALMRIVIEAAQEAAPPPAVASDGHNAHDEL
;
A
#
# COMPACT_ATOMS: atom_id res chain seq x y z
N MET A 1 35.57 -71.28 -9.50
CA MET A 1 35.43 -70.52 -8.23
C MET A 1 36.16 -69.17 -8.20
N GLY A 2 37.03 -68.83 -9.18
CA GLY A 2 37.77 -67.55 -9.19
C GLY A 2 36.98 -66.33 -9.68
N ALA A 3 36.16 -66.47 -10.73
CA ALA A 3 35.44 -65.34 -11.33
C ALA A 3 34.36 -64.73 -10.42
N ALA A 4 33.64 -65.55 -9.66
CA ALA A 4 32.58 -65.08 -8.74
C ALA A 4 33.14 -64.25 -7.57
N LYS A 5 34.35 -64.56 -7.10
CA LYS A 5 35.02 -63.80 -6.03
C LYS A 5 35.54 -62.45 -6.53
N ALA A 6 35.99 -62.37 -7.79
CA ALA A 6 36.44 -61.13 -8.40
C ALA A 6 35.29 -60.14 -8.63
N VAL A 7 34.12 -60.63 -9.07
CA VAL A 7 32.93 -59.80 -9.27
C VAL A 7 32.38 -59.28 -7.93
N ALA A 8 32.36 -60.13 -6.90
CA ALA A 8 31.93 -59.71 -5.55
C ALA A 8 32.86 -58.63 -4.95
N ALA A 9 34.18 -58.74 -5.16
CA ALA A 9 35.14 -57.74 -4.70
C ALA A 9 35.01 -56.41 -5.46
N LEU A 10 34.73 -56.45 -6.77
CA LEU A 10 34.51 -55.24 -7.59
C LEU A 10 33.20 -54.54 -7.22
N VAL A 11 32.13 -55.29 -6.94
CA VAL A 11 30.85 -54.73 -6.47
C VAL A 11 31.01 -54.12 -5.08
N LEU A 12 31.78 -54.75 -4.18
CA LEU A 12 32.04 -54.20 -2.85
C LEU A 12 32.90 -52.92 -2.92
N LEU A 13 33.90 -52.88 -3.80
CA LEU A 13 34.71 -51.67 -4.05
C LEU A 13 33.91 -50.53 -4.68
N LEU A 14 32.99 -50.83 -5.59
CA LEU A 14 32.06 -49.85 -6.16
C LEU A 14 31.06 -49.34 -5.12
N LEU A 15 30.55 -50.20 -4.23
CA LEU A 15 29.65 -49.79 -3.15
C LEU A 15 30.36 -48.95 -2.09
N VAL A 16 31.63 -49.24 -1.79
CA VAL A 16 32.46 -48.41 -0.88
C VAL A 16 32.85 -47.10 -1.54
N ALA A 17 33.15 -47.06 -2.84
CA ALA A 17 33.43 -45.83 -3.57
C ALA A 17 32.19 -44.91 -3.68
N VAL A 18 31.00 -45.49 -3.89
CA VAL A 18 29.72 -44.75 -3.86
C VAL A 18 29.40 -44.26 -2.44
N ALA A 19 29.73 -45.02 -1.40
CA ALA A 19 29.56 -44.58 -0.01
C ALA A 19 30.54 -43.46 0.40
N VAL A 20 31.74 -43.41 -0.18
CA VAL A 20 32.76 -42.36 0.12
C VAL A 20 32.51 -41.07 -0.68
N HIS A 21 31.74 -41.10 -1.78
CA HIS A 21 31.38 -39.90 -2.56
C HIS A 21 30.08 -39.19 -2.12
N VAL A 22 29.46 -39.59 -0.99
CA VAL A 22 28.25 -38.93 -0.45
C VAL A 22 28.55 -38.15 0.85
N THR A 23 29.80 -37.69 1.03
CA THR A 23 30.14 -36.75 2.13
C THR A 23 30.75 -35.46 1.62
N GLU A 24 30.08 -34.83 0.64
CA GLU A 24 30.00 -33.37 0.60
C GLU A 24 28.62 -32.98 1.07
N VAL A 25 28.50 -32.76 2.38
CA VAL A 25 27.35 -32.07 2.96
C VAL A 25 27.44 -30.63 2.49
N SER A 26 26.56 -30.29 1.55
CA SER A 26 26.23 -28.93 1.15
C SER A 26 26.09 -28.05 2.39
N GLY A 27 26.87 -26.98 2.47
CA GLY A 27 26.57 -25.87 3.37
C GLY A 27 25.30 -25.17 2.89
N SER A 28 24.13 -25.68 3.26
CA SER A 28 22.89 -24.89 3.22
C SER A 28 22.85 -24.06 4.50
N SER A 29 22.89 -22.73 4.39
CA SER A 29 22.48 -21.88 5.50
C SER A 29 21.05 -22.26 5.88
N GLN A 30 20.80 -22.61 7.14
CA GLN A 30 19.45 -22.93 7.60
C GLN A 30 18.52 -21.75 7.33
N THR A 31 17.31 -22.03 6.86
CA THR A 31 16.31 -20.99 6.66
C THR A 31 15.77 -20.49 8.01
N TYR A 32 15.21 -19.28 8.05
CA TYR A 32 14.59 -18.75 9.28
C TYR A 32 13.44 -19.62 9.78
N TYR A 33 12.70 -20.28 8.89
CA TYR A 33 11.63 -21.22 9.25
C TYR A 33 12.20 -22.47 9.92
N GLU A 34 13.31 -23.02 9.40
CA GLU A 34 14.03 -24.14 10.00
C GLU A 34 14.61 -23.78 11.37
N LEU A 35 15.20 -22.58 11.51
CA LEU A 35 15.73 -22.09 12.79
C LEU A 35 14.65 -21.99 13.86
N LEU A 36 13.43 -21.58 13.48
CA LEU A 36 12.29 -21.51 14.37
C LEU A 36 11.53 -22.83 14.52
N GLU A 37 11.97 -23.93 13.90
CA GLU A 37 11.27 -25.22 13.90
C GLU A 37 9.79 -25.10 13.45
N VAL A 38 9.49 -24.23 12.48
CA VAL A 38 8.13 -24.01 11.95
C VAL A 38 8.05 -24.20 10.44
N ASN A 39 6.85 -24.47 9.93
CA ASN A 39 6.57 -24.52 8.50
C ASN A 39 6.55 -23.09 7.91
N VAL A 40 6.86 -22.93 6.62
CA VAL A 40 6.66 -21.70 5.84
C VAL A 40 5.23 -21.17 5.90
N GLU A 41 4.25 -22.04 6.16
CA GLU A 41 2.83 -21.73 6.32
C GLU A 41 2.46 -21.23 7.74
N ALA A 42 3.42 -21.24 8.69
CA ALA A 42 3.12 -20.96 10.08
C ALA A 42 2.51 -19.57 10.29
N SER A 43 1.43 -19.54 11.06
CA SER A 43 0.76 -18.33 11.52
C SER A 43 1.66 -17.50 12.45
N PRO A 44 1.41 -16.19 12.61
CA PRO A 44 2.14 -15.37 13.58
C PRO A 44 2.13 -15.94 15.01
N LYS A 45 1.01 -16.58 15.41
CA LYS A 45 0.85 -17.24 16.72
C LYS A 45 1.78 -18.44 16.86
N GLU A 46 1.88 -19.29 15.83
CA GLU A 46 2.80 -20.44 15.81
C GLU A 46 4.26 -20.01 15.82
N ILE A 47 4.62 -18.97 15.07
CA ILE A 47 5.96 -18.38 15.06
C ILE A 47 6.35 -17.90 16.47
N ARG A 48 5.48 -17.14 17.15
CA ARG A 48 5.70 -16.68 18.53
C ARG A 48 5.83 -17.85 19.50
N ARG A 49 4.94 -18.85 19.39
CA ARG A 49 4.93 -20.03 20.27
C ARG A 49 6.22 -20.85 20.12
N SER A 50 6.64 -21.11 18.88
CA SER A 50 7.85 -21.87 18.62
C SER A 50 9.09 -21.10 19.06
N PHE A 51 9.17 -19.80 18.74
CA PHE A 51 10.25 -18.94 19.23
C PHE A 51 10.32 -18.94 20.76
N LYS A 52 9.20 -18.81 21.48
CA LYS A 52 9.18 -18.86 22.96
C LYS A 52 9.73 -20.19 23.50
N LYS A 53 9.28 -21.32 22.94
CA LYS A 53 9.77 -22.66 23.31
C LYS A 53 11.28 -22.79 23.10
N LEU A 54 11.77 -22.32 21.96
CA LEU A 54 13.19 -22.32 21.61
C LEU A 54 13.98 -21.35 22.48
N ALA A 55 13.45 -20.16 22.73
CA ALA A 55 14.07 -19.16 23.56
C ALA A 55 14.29 -19.69 24.98
N LEU A 56 13.28 -20.34 25.58
CA LEU A 56 13.38 -20.93 26.92
C LEU A 56 14.41 -22.06 27.02
N ARG A 57 14.65 -22.79 25.92
CA ARG A 57 15.61 -23.90 25.87
C ARG A 57 17.03 -23.43 25.54
N LEU A 58 17.17 -22.52 24.57
CA LEU A 58 18.43 -22.15 23.93
C LEU A 58 19.04 -20.85 24.48
N HIS A 59 18.36 -20.15 25.40
CA HIS A 59 18.90 -18.92 25.97
C HIS A 59 20.30 -19.09 26.58
N PRO A 60 21.24 -18.15 26.38
CA PRO A 60 22.58 -18.24 26.95
C PRO A 60 22.60 -18.41 28.48
N ASP A 61 21.73 -17.72 29.22
CA ASP A 61 21.57 -17.88 30.67
C ASP A 61 21.31 -19.32 31.13
N LYS A 62 20.70 -20.17 30.29
CA LYS A 62 20.44 -21.59 30.60
C LYS A 62 21.46 -22.53 30.02
N ASN A 63 22.35 -22.03 29.17
CA ASN A 63 23.38 -22.80 28.49
C ASN A 63 24.78 -22.19 28.72
N PRO A 64 25.21 -21.96 29.99
CA PRO A 64 26.49 -21.29 30.28
C PRO A 64 27.73 -22.13 29.88
N GLY A 65 27.54 -23.42 29.58
CA GLY A 65 28.60 -24.34 29.15
C GLY A 65 28.77 -24.45 27.62
N ASP A 66 27.89 -23.85 26.82
CA ASP A 66 28.02 -23.80 25.36
C ASP A 66 28.59 -22.43 24.95
N PRO A 67 29.85 -22.36 24.46
CA PRO A 67 30.46 -21.10 24.05
C PRO A 67 29.75 -20.44 22.85
N GLU A 68 28.96 -21.20 22.09
CA GLU A 68 28.21 -20.70 20.92
C GLU A 68 26.76 -20.34 21.27
N ALA A 69 26.31 -20.52 22.52
CA ALA A 69 24.91 -20.29 22.91
C ALA A 69 24.45 -18.86 22.59
N HIS A 70 25.33 -17.87 22.75
CA HIS A 70 25.04 -16.48 22.41
C HIS A 70 24.75 -16.32 20.91
N ASP A 71 25.66 -16.77 20.06
CA ASP A 71 25.54 -16.61 18.61
C ASP A 71 24.34 -17.37 18.04
N LYS A 72 24.10 -18.59 18.53
CA LYS A 72 22.90 -19.38 18.17
C LYS A 72 21.61 -18.64 18.54
N PHE A 73 21.57 -18.02 19.71
CA PHE A 73 20.40 -17.26 20.13
C PHE A 73 20.21 -15.97 19.33
N VAL A 74 21.30 -15.28 18.96
CA VAL A 74 21.24 -14.11 18.08
C VAL A 74 20.62 -14.49 16.73
N GLN A 75 20.99 -15.62 16.14
CA GLN A 75 20.40 -16.12 14.90
C GLN A 75 18.92 -16.47 15.05
N LEU A 76 18.56 -17.18 16.13
CA LEU A 76 17.17 -17.51 16.46
C LEU A 76 16.31 -16.26 16.61
N ASN A 77 16.82 -15.25 17.32
CA ASN A 77 16.10 -13.99 17.54
C ASN A 77 15.99 -13.18 16.23
N ALA A 78 17.03 -13.15 15.39
CA ALA A 78 16.96 -12.51 14.09
C ALA A 78 15.89 -13.14 13.18
N ALA A 79 15.80 -14.47 13.16
CA ALA A 79 14.74 -15.20 12.45
C ALA A 79 13.35 -14.81 12.95
N PHE A 80 13.15 -14.75 14.28
CA PHE A 80 11.89 -14.34 14.89
C PHE A 80 11.50 -12.89 14.55
N GLU A 81 12.44 -11.94 14.66
CA GLU A 81 12.19 -10.53 14.36
C GLU A 81 11.77 -10.30 12.91
N VAL A 82 12.30 -11.09 11.97
CA VAL A 82 11.93 -11.03 10.55
C VAL A 82 10.60 -11.72 10.28
N LEU A 83 10.41 -12.94 10.78
CA LEU A 83 9.21 -13.73 10.49
C LEU A 83 7.94 -13.22 11.22
N LYS A 84 8.10 -12.50 12.33
CA LYS A 84 6.97 -11.88 13.05
C LYS A 84 6.41 -10.64 12.34
N ASP A 85 7.22 -9.96 11.51
CA ASP A 85 6.81 -8.77 10.76
C ASP A 85 6.34 -9.18 9.35
N PRO A 86 5.08 -8.91 8.97
CA PRO A 86 4.55 -9.34 7.66
C PRO A 86 5.32 -8.78 6.46
N LYS A 87 5.89 -7.56 6.55
CA LYS A 87 6.64 -6.94 5.46
C LYS A 87 8.03 -7.55 5.35
N LEU A 88 8.74 -7.72 6.47
CA LEU A 88 10.06 -8.35 6.46
C LEU A 88 9.99 -9.83 6.10
N ARG A 89 8.95 -10.54 6.54
CA ARG A 89 8.68 -11.92 6.12
C ARG A 89 8.49 -12.02 4.61
N LYS A 90 7.69 -11.14 4.00
CA LYS A 90 7.53 -11.11 2.53
C LYS A 90 8.86 -10.87 1.81
N ILE A 91 9.65 -9.90 2.25
CA ILE A 91 10.98 -9.62 1.67
C ILE A 91 11.89 -10.84 1.81
N TYR A 92 11.87 -11.51 2.96
CA TYR A 92 12.62 -12.74 3.19
C TYR A 92 12.17 -13.87 2.26
N ASP A 93 10.87 -14.05 2.08
CA ASP A 93 10.31 -15.07 1.18
C ASP A 93 10.69 -14.79 -0.29
N GLU A 94 10.80 -13.52 -0.69
CA GLU A 94 11.15 -13.11 -2.05
C GLU A 94 12.65 -13.10 -2.35
N HIS A 95 13.46 -12.69 -1.37
CA HIS A 95 14.86 -12.29 -1.59
C HIS A 95 15.84 -12.89 -0.57
N GLY A 96 15.36 -13.73 0.34
CA GLY A 96 16.15 -14.34 1.41
C GLY A 96 16.74 -13.32 2.39
N GLU A 97 17.76 -13.73 3.14
CA GLU A 97 18.41 -12.87 4.13
C GLU A 97 19.04 -11.60 3.53
N HIS A 98 19.52 -11.67 2.28
CA HIS A 98 20.18 -10.54 1.62
C HIS A 98 19.21 -9.37 1.44
N GLY A 99 17.99 -9.65 0.96
CA GLY A 99 16.98 -8.62 0.78
C GLY A 99 16.56 -7.96 2.10
N VAL A 100 16.52 -8.74 3.19
CA VAL A 100 16.23 -8.21 4.53
C VAL A 100 17.36 -7.30 5.02
N LYS A 101 18.63 -7.69 4.85
CA LYS A 101 19.79 -6.88 5.25
C LYS A 101 19.81 -5.54 4.51
N GLU A 102 19.59 -5.54 3.19
CA GLU A 102 19.52 -4.29 2.41
C GLU A 102 18.32 -3.41 2.82
N ALA A 103 17.17 -4.02 3.12
CA ALA A 103 16.00 -3.28 3.60
C ALA A 103 16.23 -2.65 4.98
N GLN A 104 16.98 -3.31 5.87
CA GLN A 104 17.31 -2.83 7.21
C GLN A 104 18.45 -1.80 7.22
N GLU A 105 19.50 -2.00 6.42
CA GLU A 105 20.66 -1.09 6.33
C GLU A 105 20.35 0.21 5.59
N GLY A 106 19.35 0.23 4.72
CA GLY A 106 18.88 1.45 4.08
C GLY A 106 18.28 2.45 5.08
N GLY A 107 17.58 2.03 6.14
CA GLY A 107 16.76 2.88 7.00
C GLY A 107 17.53 3.86 7.89
N GLY A 108 17.58 5.14 7.51
CA GLY A 108 18.04 6.21 8.39
C GLY A 108 17.17 6.33 9.66
N ASN A 109 17.83 6.24 10.83
CA ASN A 109 17.41 6.61 12.19
C ASN A 109 15.92 6.97 12.41
N GLY A 110 15.05 5.97 12.42
CA GLY A 110 13.81 6.03 13.21
C GLY A 110 14.12 5.71 14.67
N PRO A 111 13.44 6.31 15.66
CA PRO A 111 13.61 5.93 17.05
C PRO A 111 12.98 4.55 17.24
N GLY A 112 13.79 3.49 17.18
CA GLY A 112 13.31 2.16 17.57
C GLY A 112 14.05 0.91 17.08
N THR A 113 15.20 0.97 16.41
CA THR A 113 16.01 -0.25 16.15
C THR A 113 17.49 0.06 15.98
N ARG A 114 18.11 0.64 17.01
CA ARG A 114 19.57 0.58 17.21
C ARG A 114 19.92 -0.39 18.31
N GLN A 115 19.58 -1.66 18.14
CA GLN A 115 20.19 -2.73 18.94
C GLN A 115 20.69 -3.81 17.99
N ARG A 116 21.98 -3.72 17.64
CA ARG A 116 22.76 -4.89 17.26
C ARG A 116 22.62 -5.92 18.40
N GLY A 117 21.93 -7.03 18.14
CA GLY A 117 22.00 -8.24 18.96
C GLY A 117 21.36 -8.21 20.35
N GLY A 118 20.45 -7.28 20.64
CA GLY A 118 19.74 -7.26 21.92
C GLY A 118 18.60 -8.28 21.93
N PHE A 119 18.78 -9.41 22.60
CA PHE A 119 17.67 -10.25 23.07
C PHE A 119 17.41 -9.99 24.55
N HIS A 120 16.19 -10.27 25.01
CA HIS A 120 15.81 -10.06 26.40
C HIS A 120 16.34 -11.18 27.30
N SER A 121 16.26 -11.03 28.63
CA SER A 121 16.68 -12.08 29.58
C SER A 121 15.84 -13.37 29.48
N TRP A 122 16.36 -14.50 29.94
CA TRP A 122 15.58 -15.75 29.97
C TRP A 122 14.28 -15.60 30.78
N GLN A 123 14.34 -14.87 31.90
CA GLN A 123 13.18 -14.62 32.75
C GLN A 123 12.11 -13.81 32.01
N TYR A 124 12.53 -12.88 31.15
CA TYR A 124 11.62 -12.17 30.28
C TYR A 124 10.90 -13.15 29.35
N TYR A 125 11.60 -14.02 28.60
CA TYR A 125 10.91 -14.98 27.71
C TYR A 125 10.01 -15.99 28.43
N LYS A 126 10.30 -16.27 29.71
CA LYS A 126 9.42 -17.06 30.59
C LYS A 126 8.12 -16.33 30.92
N ASP A 127 8.20 -15.04 31.17
CA ASP A 127 7.09 -14.24 31.68
C ASP A 127 6.36 -13.44 30.58
N MET A 128 6.99 -13.24 29.42
CA MET A 128 6.58 -12.40 28.27
C MET A 128 5.25 -12.80 27.66
N SER A 129 4.80 -14.03 27.95
CA SER A 129 3.61 -14.58 27.34
C SER A 129 2.86 -15.38 28.39
N LEU A 130 1.89 -14.73 29.04
CA LEU A 130 0.97 -15.43 29.94
C LEU A 130 0.00 -16.33 29.16
N TYR A 131 -0.21 -16.09 27.87
CA TYR A 131 -1.31 -16.68 27.09
C TYR A 131 -0.96 -17.25 25.71
N ASP A 132 0.25 -17.11 25.15
CA ASP A 132 0.56 -17.59 23.78
C ASP A 132 0.62 -19.12 23.68
N ASP A 133 0.72 -19.80 24.83
CA ASP A 133 0.57 -21.25 24.95
C ASP A 133 -0.90 -21.69 25.00
N GLU A 134 -1.86 -20.77 25.09
CA GLU A 134 -3.29 -21.07 25.12
C GLU A 134 -3.94 -20.80 23.74
N GLU A 135 -4.69 -21.78 23.25
CA GLU A 135 -5.35 -21.67 21.95
C GLU A 135 -6.59 -20.78 22.05
N ASP A 136 -7.34 -20.92 23.15
CA ASP A 136 -8.62 -20.26 23.38
C ASP A 136 -8.51 -18.78 23.80
N VAL A 137 -7.29 -18.31 24.09
CA VAL A 137 -7.02 -16.91 24.38
C VAL A 137 -6.37 -16.25 23.17
N GLU A 138 -7.07 -15.27 22.58
CA GLU A 138 -6.52 -14.47 21.49
C GLU A 138 -5.56 -13.41 22.05
N THR A 139 -4.33 -13.35 21.53
CA THR A 139 -3.32 -12.40 22.00
C THR A 139 -3.15 -11.28 20.98
N PHE A 140 -3.81 -10.15 21.23
CA PHE A 140 -3.90 -9.09 20.23
C PHE A 140 -2.57 -8.33 20.11
N ALA A 141 -2.13 -8.09 18.87
CA ALA A 141 -1.21 -6.98 18.59
C ALA A 141 -1.98 -5.65 18.49
N GLN A 142 -1.29 -4.51 18.64
CA GLN A 142 -1.91 -3.17 18.65
C GLN A 142 -2.87 -2.93 17.47
N LYS A 143 -2.49 -3.34 16.25
CA LYS A 143 -3.31 -3.15 15.04
C LYS A 143 -4.49 -4.13 14.97
N ASP A 144 -4.33 -5.32 15.53
CA ASP A 144 -5.31 -6.40 15.45
C ASP A 144 -6.43 -6.15 16.47
N PHE A 145 -6.11 -5.56 17.62
CA PHE A 145 -7.07 -5.31 18.71
C PHE A 145 -8.32 -4.54 18.25
N TRP A 146 -8.16 -3.40 17.57
CA TRP A 146 -9.31 -2.60 17.15
C TRP A 146 -10.15 -3.36 16.12
N SER A 147 -9.50 -3.97 15.12
CA SER A 147 -10.20 -4.77 14.10
C SER A 147 -10.91 -6.01 14.65
N LEU A 148 -10.34 -6.66 15.68
CA LEU A 148 -10.82 -7.93 16.20
C LEU A 148 -11.71 -7.79 17.42
N ALA A 149 -11.40 -6.93 18.39
CA ALA A 149 -12.18 -6.81 19.62
C ALA A 149 -13.26 -5.73 19.55
N VAL A 150 -13.11 -4.74 18.65
CA VAL A 150 -13.99 -3.55 18.59
C VAL A 150 -14.81 -3.53 17.30
N ASP A 151 -14.17 -3.74 16.15
CA ASP A 151 -14.80 -3.61 14.83
C ASP A 151 -15.29 -4.95 14.24
N SER A 152 -15.01 -6.08 14.90
CA SER A 152 -15.32 -7.42 14.38
C SER A 152 -16.81 -7.73 14.33
N GLY A 153 -17.64 -6.97 15.05
CA GLY A 153 -19.05 -7.29 15.24
C GLY A 153 -19.27 -8.51 16.13
N ASP A 154 -18.29 -8.89 16.96
CA ASP A 154 -18.41 -9.95 17.96
C ASP A 154 -18.34 -9.36 19.37
N THR A 155 -18.88 -10.08 20.35
CA THR A 155 -18.66 -9.75 21.76
C THR A 155 -17.30 -10.31 22.18
N TRP A 156 -16.47 -9.49 22.81
CA TRP A 156 -15.12 -9.87 23.25
C TRP A 156 -14.89 -9.54 24.71
N PHE A 157 -14.43 -10.52 25.50
CA PHE A 157 -13.97 -10.27 26.86
C PHE A 157 -12.44 -10.27 26.91
N VAL A 158 -11.87 -9.10 27.16
CA VAL A 158 -10.43 -8.86 26.98
C VAL A 158 -9.76 -8.52 28.31
N ASN A 159 -8.66 -9.22 28.59
CA ASN A 159 -7.79 -8.99 29.73
C ASN A 159 -6.59 -8.10 29.37
N PHE A 160 -6.57 -6.89 29.90
CA PHE A 160 -5.45 -5.95 29.79
C PHE A 160 -4.48 -6.19 30.95
N TYR A 161 -3.30 -6.70 30.65
CA TYR A 161 -2.36 -7.20 31.64
C TYR A 161 -0.94 -6.64 31.46
N SER A 162 -0.10 -6.86 32.48
CA SER A 162 1.35 -6.65 32.41
C SER A 162 2.04 -7.94 32.90
N PRO A 163 3.03 -8.47 32.16
CA PRO A 163 3.82 -9.65 32.56
C PRO A 163 4.40 -9.58 33.97
N GLY A 164 4.86 -8.39 34.38
CA GLY A 164 5.44 -8.14 35.69
C GLY A 164 4.44 -8.17 36.85
N CYS A 165 3.15 -8.06 36.60
CA CYS A 165 2.12 -7.93 37.62
C CYS A 165 1.77 -9.27 38.31
N SER A 166 1.84 -9.33 39.65
CA SER A 166 1.47 -10.52 40.42
C SER A 166 0.00 -10.91 40.22
N HIS A 167 -0.91 -9.93 40.28
CA HIS A 167 -2.34 -10.18 40.09
C HIS A 167 -2.70 -10.68 38.68
N CYS A 168 -1.91 -10.31 37.66
CA CYS A 168 -2.06 -10.86 36.31
C CYS A 168 -1.64 -12.32 36.26
N ARG A 169 -0.52 -12.67 36.91
CA ARG A 169 -0.05 -14.05 37.01
C ARG A 169 -1.03 -14.94 37.78
N ASP A 170 -1.60 -14.43 38.86
CA ASP A 170 -2.60 -15.17 39.66
C ASP A 170 -3.89 -15.41 38.87
N LEU A 171 -4.28 -14.47 38.00
CA LEU A 171 -5.48 -14.60 37.15
C LEU A 171 -5.25 -15.52 35.94
N ALA A 172 -4.02 -15.64 35.45
CA ALA A 172 -3.74 -16.32 34.19
C ALA A 172 -4.28 -17.76 34.09
N PRO A 173 -4.11 -18.65 35.08
CA PRO A 173 -4.68 -20.00 35.03
C PRO A 173 -6.21 -19.99 34.90
N THR A 174 -6.88 -19.13 35.67
CA THR A 174 -8.33 -19.01 35.63
C THR A 174 -8.82 -18.42 34.31
N TRP A 175 -8.09 -17.46 33.74
CA TRP A 175 -8.43 -16.84 32.45
C TRP A 175 -8.32 -17.84 31.29
N LYS A 176 -7.29 -18.70 31.29
CA LYS A 176 -7.15 -19.79 30.32
C LYS A 176 -8.30 -20.78 30.41
N GLN A 177 -8.62 -21.23 31.62
CA GLN A 177 -9.73 -22.16 31.84
C GLN A 177 -11.09 -21.53 31.48
N PHE A 178 -11.28 -20.26 31.79
CA PHE A 178 -12.45 -19.48 31.40
C PHE A 178 -12.59 -19.38 29.88
N ALA A 179 -11.49 -19.12 29.17
CA ALA A 179 -11.47 -19.08 27.71
C ALA A 179 -11.93 -20.41 27.09
N HIS A 180 -11.48 -21.53 27.65
CA HIS A 180 -11.91 -22.85 27.22
C HIS A 180 -13.42 -23.08 27.42
N VAL A 181 -13.99 -22.57 28.53
CA VAL A 181 -15.42 -22.71 28.84
C VAL A 181 -16.31 -21.90 27.90
N LEU A 182 -15.87 -20.72 27.45
CA LEU A 182 -16.66 -19.81 26.61
C LEU A 182 -16.21 -19.72 25.15
N ARG A 183 -15.31 -20.61 24.73
CA ARG A 183 -14.76 -20.74 23.36
C ARG A 183 -15.79 -20.50 22.25
N ASP A 184 -17.00 -21.03 22.42
CA ASP A 184 -18.06 -20.99 21.39
C ASP A 184 -19.08 -19.85 21.59
N ALA A 185 -18.98 -19.07 22.68
CA ALA A 185 -19.98 -18.07 23.07
C ALA A 185 -19.48 -16.62 22.96
N VAL A 186 -18.22 -16.35 23.31
CA VAL A 186 -17.61 -15.01 23.34
C VAL A 186 -16.14 -15.12 23.04
N GLY A 187 -15.60 -14.19 22.24
CA GLY A 187 -14.16 -14.13 22.02
C GLY A 187 -13.44 -13.76 23.32
N VAL A 188 -12.48 -14.58 23.75
CA VAL A 188 -11.67 -14.30 24.95
C VAL A 188 -10.29 -13.85 24.52
N GLY A 189 -9.88 -12.66 24.94
CA GLY A 189 -8.64 -12.04 24.49
C GLY A 189 -7.75 -11.55 25.63
N ALA A 190 -6.51 -11.24 25.29
CA ALA A 190 -5.53 -10.64 26.20
C ALA A 190 -4.62 -9.63 25.49
N ILE A 191 -4.31 -8.52 26.16
CA ILE A 191 -3.37 -7.49 25.70
C ILE A 191 -2.26 -7.30 26.71
N ASN A 192 -1.02 -7.45 26.26
CA ASN A 192 0.15 -7.04 27.00
C ASN A 192 0.33 -5.51 26.90
N CYS A 193 0.04 -4.79 27.97
CA CYS A 193 0.14 -3.33 28.01
C CYS A 193 1.57 -2.79 28.13
N GLU A 194 2.57 -3.64 28.42
CA GLU A 194 3.98 -3.25 28.33
C GLU A 194 4.43 -3.18 26.86
N GLU A 195 3.91 -4.06 26.01
CA GLU A 195 4.21 -4.09 24.58
C GLU A 195 3.32 -3.10 23.79
N PHE A 196 2.02 -3.05 24.11
CA PHE A 196 1.02 -2.24 23.40
C PHE A 196 0.52 -1.08 24.25
N TRP A 197 1.46 -0.28 24.79
CA TRP A 197 1.18 0.86 25.66
C TRP A 197 0.12 1.82 25.09
N ASN A 198 0.22 2.15 23.80
CA ASN A 198 -0.68 3.09 23.13
C ASN A 198 -2.15 2.65 23.21
N THR A 199 -2.45 1.36 22.97
CA THR A 199 -3.81 0.81 23.05
C THR A 199 -4.35 0.92 24.48
N CYS A 200 -3.54 0.55 25.47
CA CYS A 200 -3.94 0.61 26.87
C CYS A 200 -4.11 2.05 27.36
N GLN A 201 -3.32 3.00 26.86
CA GLN A 201 -3.46 4.42 27.15
C GLN A 201 -4.74 5.02 26.55
N GLN A 202 -5.07 4.67 25.30
CA GLN A 202 -6.28 5.10 24.61
C GLN A 202 -7.55 4.64 25.34
N LEU A 203 -7.54 3.42 25.87
CA LEU A 203 -8.63 2.87 26.69
C LEU A 203 -8.55 3.29 28.17
N HIS A 204 -7.62 4.17 28.51
CA HIS A 204 -7.40 4.67 29.87
C HIS A 204 -7.21 3.56 30.93
N ILE A 205 -6.52 2.48 30.58
CA ILE A 205 -6.18 1.40 31.50
C ILE A 205 -5.13 1.90 32.50
N ARG A 206 -5.50 2.00 33.78
CA ARG A 206 -4.63 2.54 34.86
C ARG A 206 -4.14 1.50 35.87
N ALA A 207 -4.66 0.28 35.80
CA ALA A 207 -4.33 -0.79 36.73
C ALA A 207 -4.40 -2.16 36.02
N PHE A 208 -3.62 -3.12 36.50
CA PHE A 208 -3.56 -4.47 35.91
C PHE A 208 -3.91 -5.57 36.93
N PRO A 209 -4.60 -6.65 36.50
CA PRO A 209 -5.31 -6.75 35.23
C PRO A 209 -6.62 -5.94 35.24
N THR A 210 -6.98 -5.36 34.10
CA THR A 210 -8.29 -4.76 33.84
C THR A 210 -9.04 -5.61 32.82
N LEU A 211 -10.29 -5.96 33.09
CA LEU A 211 -11.10 -6.82 32.21
C LEU A 211 -12.24 -6.00 31.62
N LEU A 212 -12.31 -5.92 30.29
CA LEU A 212 -13.35 -5.18 29.57
C LEU A 212 -14.09 -6.10 28.61
N LEU A 213 -15.43 -6.06 28.66
CA LEU A 213 -16.31 -6.74 27.70
C LEU A 213 -16.71 -5.74 26.62
N PHE A 214 -16.22 -5.93 25.41
CA PHE A 214 -16.59 -5.16 24.22
C PHE A 214 -17.85 -5.75 23.60
N HIS A 215 -18.81 -4.89 23.27
CA HIS A 215 -20.11 -5.27 22.73
C HIS A 215 -20.11 -5.26 21.20
N LYS A 216 -20.94 -6.12 20.61
CA LYS A 216 -21.14 -6.22 19.16
C LYS A 216 -21.65 -4.89 18.55
N GLY A 217 -20.88 -4.33 17.62
CA GLY A 217 -21.39 -3.43 16.57
C GLY A 217 -21.37 -1.92 16.85
N ASP A 218 -20.92 -1.45 18.01
CA ASP A 218 -20.84 -0.02 18.33
C ASP A 218 -19.55 0.42 19.04
N GLY A 219 -18.62 -0.51 19.26
CA GLY A 219 -17.35 -0.28 19.96
C GLY A 219 -17.49 0.10 21.43
N SER A 220 -18.70 -0.02 22.00
CA SER A 220 -18.93 0.19 23.43
C SER A 220 -18.34 -0.97 24.24
N TYR A 221 -17.97 -0.68 25.49
CA TYR A 221 -17.45 -1.71 26.39
C TYR A 221 -17.95 -1.54 27.82
N THR A 222 -18.03 -2.65 28.54
CA THR A 222 -18.42 -2.70 29.95
C THR A 222 -17.29 -3.28 30.79
N PRO A 223 -16.77 -2.52 31.78
CA PRO A 223 -15.73 -3.01 32.66
C PRO A 223 -16.28 -4.04 33.65
N TYR A 224 -15.54 -5.13 33.85
CA TYR A 224 -15.83 -6.08 34.92
C TYR A 224 -15.51 -5.45 36.29
N ARG A 225 -16.52 -5.38 37.16
CA ARG A 225 -16.39 -4.81 38.53
C ARG A 225 -16.61 -5.84 39.64
N GLY A 226 -16.65 -7.13 39.31
CA GLY A 226 -16.77 -8.19 40.30
C GLY A 226 -15.55 -8.27 41.22
N ARG A 227 -15.77 -8.62 42.49
CA ARG A 227 -14.69 -8.82 43.47
C ARG A 227 -13.98 -10.16 43.25
N ALA A 228 -14.75 -11.20 42.95
CA ALA A 228 -14.24 -12.50 42.59
C ALA A 228 -13.77 -12.49 41.13
N ARG A 229 -12.79 -13.33 40.79
CA ARG A 229 -12.32 -13.56 39.42
C ARG A 229 -12.23 -15.05 39.12
N ASP A 230 -13.10 -15.83 39.74
CA ASP A 230 -13.32 -17.25 39.44
C ASP A 230 -14.21 -17.41 38.21
N ILE A 231 -14.23 -18.63 37.66
CA ILE A 231 -14.93 -18.96 36.41
C ILE A 231 -16.42 -18.65 36.53
N GLU A 232 -17.06 -19.03 37.64
CA GLU A 232 -18.49 -18.80 37.86
C GLU A 232 -18.84 -17.31 37.78
N SER A 233 -18.04 -16.47 38.46
CA SER A 233 -18.26 -15.02 38.49
C SER A 233 -17.99 -14.34 37.14
N LEU A 234 -17.04 -14.85 36.36
CA LEU A 234 -16.71 -14.34 35.02
C LEU A 234 -17.77 -14.77 34.00
N THR A 235 -18.17 -16.05 34.01
CA THR A 235 -19.22 -16.60 33.15
C THR A 235 -20.56 -15.91 33.39
N ALA A 236 -20.99 -15.79 34.65
CA ALA A 236 -22.24 -15.11 34.98
C ALA A 236 -22.24 -13.61 34.61
N PHE A 237 -21.07 -12.98 34.54
CA PHE A 237 -20.98 -11.62 34.02
C PHE A 237 -21.17 -11.59 32.51
N VAL A 238 -20.49 -12.46 31.76
CA VAL A 238 -20.62 -12.51 30.30
C VAL A 238 -22.05 -12.87 29.88
N GLU A 239 -22.64 -13.91 30.48
CA GLU A 239 -24.00 -14.37 30.16
C GLU A 239 -25.06 -13.27 30.32
N ARG A 240 -24.91 -12.38 31.31
CA ARG A 240 -25.82 -11.24 31.52
C ARG A 240 -25.76 -10.17 30.44
N HIS A 241 -24.70 -10.17 29.63
CA HIS A 241 -24.45 -9.17 28.60
C HIS A 241 -24.52 -9.76 27.19
N LEU A 242 -24.78 -11.06 27.06
CA LEU A 242 -25.04 -11.68 25.76
C LEU A 242 -26.51 -11.54 25.36
N PRO A 243 -26.81 -11.29 24.08
CA PRO A 243 -28.17 -11.41 23.58
C PRO A 243 -28.65 -12.88 23.70
N PRO A 244 -29.96 -13.14 23.84
CA PRO A 244 -30.49 -14.50 23.82
C PRO A 244 -30.08 -15.19 22.51
N PRO A 245 -29.75 -16.50 22.52
CA PRO A 245 -29.19 -17.18 21.37
C PRO A 245 -30.14 -17.12 20.16
N LEU A 246 -29.62 -16.66 19.02
CA LEU A 246 -30.27 -16.87 17.73
C LEU A 246 -30.13 -18.35 17.37
N ALA A 247 -31.27 -19.01 17.14
CA ALA A 247 -31.30 -20.41 16.75
C ALA A 247 -30.71 -20.59 15.35
N ILE A 248 -29.41 -20.89 15.27
CA ILE A 248 -28.77 -21.46 14.08
C ILE A 248 -29.12 -22.95 14.04
N THR A 249 -30.39 -23.27 13.80
CA THR A 249 -30.88 -24.66 13.67
C THR A 249 -31.34 -24.95 12.24
N ALA A 250 -30.65 -24.39 11.24
CA ALA A 250 -31.06 -24.56 9.84
C ALA A 250 -29.90 -24.45 8.85
N LEU A 251 -28.79 -25.19 9.02
CA LEU A 251 -27.80 -25.30 7.94
C LEU A 251 -27.16 -26.67 7.69
N LEU A 252 -27.49 -27.72 8.44
CA LEU A 252 -26.94 -29.05 8.17
C LEU A 252 -28.02 -30.13 8.29
N THR A 253 -28.81 -30.31 7.24
CA THR A 253 -29.46 -31.60 6.98
C THR A 253 -28.59 -32.41 6.01
N PRO A 254 -28.49 -33.74 6.14
CA PRO A 254 -27.60 -34.59 5.33
C PRO A 254 -28.00 -34.74 3.86
N THR A 255 -28.96 -33.97 3.37
CA THR A 255 -29.52 -34.08 2.02
C THR A 255 -29.55 -32.71 1.37
N GLY A 256 -28.38 -32.24 0.95
CA GLY A 256 -28.07 -31.29 -0.13
C GLY A 256 -29.15 -30.43 -0.81
N HIS A 257 -30.11 -29.86 -0.10
CA HIS A 257 -31.00 -28.84 -0.65
C HIS A 257 -31.14 -27.67 0.34
N LEU A 258 -30.50 -26.56 0.00
CA LEU A 258 -30.77 -25.26 0.58
C LEU A 258 -32.03 -24.69 -0.09
N THR A 259 -33.19 -24.81 0.53
CA THR A 259 -34.34 -24.00 0.14
C THR A 259 -34.14 -22.59 0.69
N SER A 260 -33.85 -21.66 -0.22
CA SER A 260 -33.82 -20.23 0.00
C SER A 260 -35.08 -19.73 0.71
N THR A 261 -34.92 -19.05 1.84
CA THR A 261 -35.91 -18.08 2.31
C THR A 261 -35.24 -16.73 2.58
N LEU A 262 -34.64 -16.15 1.54
CA LEU A 262 -34.47 -14.70 1.47
C LEU A 262 -34.62 -14.22 0.02
N HIS A 263 -35.68 -13.48 -0.26
CA HIS A 263 -35.81 -12.68 -1.46
C HIS A 263 -34.75 -11.56 -1.45
N ARG A 264 -33.54 -11.81 -2.02
CA ARG A 264 -32.51 -10.86 -2.55
C ARG A 264 -31.15 -11.61 -2.72
N PRO A 265 -30.21 -11.17 -3.57
CA PRO A 265 -29.28 -12.01 -4.34
C PRO A 265 -28.09 -12.63 -3.57
N LEU A 266 -28.15 -12.70 -2.24
CA LEU A 266 -27.08 -13.29 -1.43
C LEU A 266 -27.37 -14.78 -1.18
N ALA A 267 -26.51 -15.66 -1.66
CA ALA A 267 -26.60 -17.11 -1.42
C ALA A 267 -25.31 -17.64 -0.80
N ILE A 268 -25.45 -18.39 0.30
CA ILE A 268 -24.35 -19.15 0.91
C ILE A 268 -24.52 -20.59 0.47
N ALA A 269 -23.51 -21.17 -0.16
CA ALA A 269 -23.49 -22.59 -0.51
C ALA A 269 -22.35 -23.30 0.21
N ALA A 270 -22.62 -24.53 0.65
CA ALA A 270 -21.63 -25.44 1.20
C ALA A 270 -21.47 -26.61 0.23
N CYS A 271 -20.29 -26.75 -0.38
CA CYS A 271 -20.00 -27.92 -1.22
C CYS A 271 -19.56 -29.07 -0.28
N VAL A 272 -20.43 -30.07 -0.09
CA VAL A 272 -20.21 -31.18 0.87
C VAL A 272 -19.81 -32.49 0.17
N SER A 273 -20.00 -32.61 -1.16
CA SER A 273 -19.62 -33.77 -1.97
C SER A 273 -19.63 -33.44 -3.48
N PRO A 274 -18.81 -34.10 -4.34
CA PRO A 274 -18.95 -34.03 -5.79
C PRO A 274 -20.12 -34.91 -6.26
N THR A 275 -21.31 -34.34 -6.46
CA THR A 275 -22.46 -35.05 -7.07
C THR A 275 -22.92 -34.36 -8.35
N THR A 276 -23.43 -35.15 -9.30
CA THR A 276 -23.46 -34.95 -10.77
C THR A 276 -24.55 -34.04 -11.37
N ASP A 277 -24.95 -32.94 -10.73
CA ASP A 277 -25.98 -32.05 -11.28
C ASP A 277 -25.41 -30.72 -11.78
N ALA A 278 -25.84 -30.23 -12.95
CA ALA A 278 -25.21 -29.16 -13.74
C ALA A 278 -24.99 -27.76 -13.07
N GLU A 279 -25.40 -27.55 -11.82
CA GLU A 279 -24.90 -26.47 -10.94
C GLU A 279 -23.46 -26.73 -10.43
N THR A 280 -22.87 -27.83 -10.90
CA THR A 280 -21.60 -28.44 -10.49
C THR A 280 -20.34 -27.78 -11.00
N HIS A 281 -20.34 -26.98 -12.08
CA HIS A 281 -19.05 -26.49 -12.61
C HIS A 281 -18.31 -25.59 -11.61
N GLU A 282 -19.02 -24.78 -10.80
CA GLU A 282 -18.43 -23.98 -9.71
C GLU A 282 -17.95 -24.86 -8.54
N CYS A 283 -18.79 -25.75 -8.00
CA CYS A 283 -18.40 -26.64 -6.89
C CYS A 283 -17.31 -27.66 -7.29
N VAL A 284 -17.25 -28.07 -8.57
CA VAL A 284 -16.25 -29.03 -9.07
C VAL A 284 -14.93 -28.33 -9.33
N ASP A 285 -14.87 -27.16 -9.97
CA ASP A 285 -13.60 -26.43 -10.18
C ASP A 285 -12.98 -25.95 -8.84
N LEU A 286 -13.81 -25.57 -7.86
CA LEU A 286 -13.38 -25.24 -6.49
C LEU A 286 -12.94 -26.45 -5.65
N ALA A 287 -13.47 -27.64 -5.93
CA ALA A 287 -13.04 -28.90 -5.32
C ALA A 287 -11.77 -29.48 -5.94
N LEU A 288 -11.40 -29.03 -7.13
CA LEU A 288 -10.32 -29.61 -7.93
C LEU A 288 -8.97 -29.05 -7.48
N ARG A 289 -8.36 -29.76 -6.52
CA ARG A 289 -6.91 -29.98 -6.29
C ARG A 289 -6.34 -29.58 -4.91
N GLY A 290 -7.17 -29.53 -3.86
CA GLY A 290 -6.69 -29.25 -2.50
C GLY A 290 -7.47 -29.86 -1.32
N LYS A 291 -7.82 -31.15 -1.37
CA LYS A 291 -8.14 -32.06 -0.22
C LYS A 291 -8.80 -31.52 1.09
N GLN A 292 -9.67 -30.53 1.11
CA GLN A 292 -10.48 -30.24 2.31
C GLN A 292 -11.93 -29.91 1.96
N TYR A 293 -12.81 -30.85 2.28
CA TYR A 293 -14.25 -30.64 2.35
C TYR A 293 -14.64 -30.48 3.83
N PRO A 294 -15.64 -29.64 4.15
CA PRO A 294 -16.48 -28.85 3.23
C PRO A 294 -15.85 -27.49 2.83
N VAL A 295 -16.20 -27.00 1.64
CA VAL A 295 -15.85 -25.65 1.17
C VAL A 295 -17.07 -24.73 1.29
N LEU A 296 -16.90 -23.55 1.89
CA LEU A 296 -17.95 -22.52 1.96
C LEU A 296 -17.71 -21.44 0.91
N LEU A 297 -18.77 -21.08 0.18
CA LEU A 297 -18.77 -20.00 -0.79
C LEU A 297 -19.93 -19.05 -0.58
N LEU A 298 -19.65 -17.76 -0.77
CA LEU A 298 -20.61 -16.68 -0.66
C LEU A 298 -20.77 -16.05 -2.03
N ARG A 299 -21.94 -16.27 -2.65
CA ARG A 299 -22.31 -15.69 -3.93
C ARG A 299 -23.12 -14.41 -3.71
N ARG A 300 -22.73 -13.33 -4.38
CA ARG A 300 -23.37 -12.01 -4.25
C ARG A 300 -24.28 -11.63 -5.41
N SER A 301 -24.07 -12.24 -6.58
CA SER A 301 -24.92 -12.07 -7.75
C SER A 301 -24.91 -13.31 -8.66
N GLU A 302 -25.69 -13.26 -9.74
CA GLU A 302 -25.73 -14.33 -10.74
C GLU A 302 -24.46 -14.40 -11.61
N ALA A 303 -23.56 -13.41 -11.53
CA ALA A 303 -22.30 -13.44 -12.28
C ALA A 303 -21.38 -14.57 -11.80
N ALA A 304 -20.77 -15.30 -12.75
CA ALA A 304 -19.94 -16.48 -12.49
C ALA A 304 -18.60 -16.20 -11.77
N THR A 305 -18.23 -14.93 -11.61
CA THR A 305 -17.03 -14.51 -10.87
C THR A 305 -17.36 -13.83 -9.53
N ASP A 306 -18.64 -13.55 -9.27
CA ASP A 306 -19.07 -12.75 -8.13
C ASP A 306 -19.39 -13.62 -6.91
N TYR A 307 -18.37 -14.38 -6.51
CA TYR A 307 -18.34 -15.14 -5.28
C TYR A 307 -16.98 -14.99 -4.60
N GLU A 308 -16.93 -15.30 -3.31
CA GLU A 308 -15.70 -15.52 -2.55
C GLU A 308 -15.73 -16.89 -1.88
N VAL A 309 -14.54 -17.45 -1.67
CA VAL A 309 -14.32 -18.73 -0.99
C VAL A 309 -13.82 -18.46 0.42
N PHE A 310 -14.31 -19.24 1.38
CA PHE A 310 -13.81 -19.22 2.75
C PHE A 310 -12.58 -20.13 2.89
N HIS A 311 -11.49 -19.57 3.40
CA HIS A 311 -10.20 -20.27 3.56
C HIS A 311 -9.77 -20.44 5.03
N GLY A 312 -10.61 -20.03 5.99
CA GLY A 312 -10.31 -20.09 7.42
C GLY A 312 -10.86 -21.34 8.10
N ASP A 313 -10.65 -21.42 9.40
CA ASP A 313 -11.24 -22.48 10.24
C ASP A 313 -12.76 -22.35 10.27
N LEU A 314 -13.46 -23.49 10.14
CA LEU A 314 -14.92 -23.58 10.11
C LEU A 314 -15.57 -23.37 11.48
N HIS A 315 -15.11 -22.36 12.22
CA HIS A 315 -15.70 -21.90 13.46
C HIS A 315 -16.84 -20.92 13.16
N PRO A 316 -18.03 -21.05 13.79
CA PRO A 316 -19.20 -20.22 13.48
C PRO A 316 -18.93 -18.71 13.46
N SER A 317 -18.20 -18.19 14.46
CA SER A 317 -17.85 -16.75 14.54
C SER A 317 -16.92 -16.28 13.42
N ILE A 318 -15.98 -17.12 12.99
CA ILE A 318 -15.04 -16.79 11.91
C ILE A 318 -15.80 -16.76 10.57
N VAL A 319 -16.71 -17.71 10.37
CA VAL A 319 -17.59 -17.76 9.20
C VAL A 319 -18.56 -16.58 9.17
N GLU A 320 -19.19 -16.22 10.30
CA GLU A 320 -20.09 -15.05 10.37
C GLU A 320 -19.35 -13.75 10.04
N ARG A 321 -18.12 -13.57 10.55
CA ARG A 321 -17.27 -12.42 10.25
C ARG A 321 -16.85 -12.36 8.78
N TRP A 322 -16.51 -13.50 8.20
CA TRP A 322 -16.23 -13.56 6.78
C TRP A 322 -17.46 -13.17 5.95
N ILE A 323 -18.64 -13.71 6.26
CA ILE A 323 -19.90 -13.35 5.57
C ILE A 323 -20.18 -11.85 5.69
N SER A 324 -20.02 -11.26 6.89
CA SER A 324 -20.35 -9.86 7.14
C SER A 324 -19.51 -8.87 6.33
N THR A 325 -18.25 -9.23 6.05
CA THR A 325 -17.30 -8.42 5.27
C THR A 325 -17.36 -8.76 3.77
N ALA A 326 -17.40 -10.04 3.41
CA ALA A 326 -17.41 -10.50 2.02
C ALA A 326 -18.71 -10.12 1.28
N LYS A 327 -19.86 -10.02 1.97
CA LYS A 327 -21.15 -9.65 1.34
C LYS A 327 -21.19 -8.25 0.74
N HIS A 328 -20.32 -7.34 1.21
CA HIS A 328 -20.25 -5.96 0.73
C HIS A 328 -19.02 -5.72 -0.16
N SER A 329 -18.15 -6.71 -0.32
CA SER A 329 -16.97 -6.58 -1.17
C SER A 329 -17.37 -6.53 -2.65
N ARG A 330 -16.46 -6.03 -3.48
CA ARG A 330 -16.56 -6.09 -4.95
C ARG A 330 -15.45 -6.96 -5.55
N VAL A 331 -14.87 -7.85 -4.75
CA VAL A 331 -13.76 -8.72 -5.16
C VAL A 331 -14.30 -9.92 -5.93
N GLN A 332 -13.83 -10.11 -7.16
CA GLN A 332 -14.20 -11.23 -8.00
C GLN A 332 -13.20 -12.38 -7.84
N THR A 333 -13.68 -13.64 -7.85
CA THR A 333 -12.81 -14.82 -7.85
C THR A 333 -12.52 -15.23 -9.29
N PHE A 334 -11.23 -15.38 -9.63
CA PHE A 334 -10.81 -15.73 -10.98
C PHE A 334 -10.28 -17.17 -11.06
N THR A 335 -10.78 -17.91 -12.05
CA THR A 335 -10.34 -19.28 -12.37
C THR A 335 -9.65 -19.33 -13.73
N PRO A 336 -8.84 -20.37 -14.04
CA PRO A 336 -8.11 -20.45 -15.31
C PRO A 336 -8.96 -20.33 -16.57
N HIS A 337 -10.24 -20.73 -16.50
CA HIS A 337 -11.18 -20.64 -17.62
C HIS A 337 -11.69 -19.22 -17.86
N LEU A 338 -11.76 -18.41 -16.81
CA LEU A 338 -12.26 -17.03 -16.87
C LEU A 338 -11.12 -16.00 -16.97
N PHE A 339 -9.90 -16.39 -16.58
CA PHE A 339 -8.76 -15.49 -16.45
C PHE A 339 -8.35 -14.77 -17.74
N PRO A 340 -8.19 -15.45 -18.90
CA PRO A 340 -7.78 -14.77 -20.13
C PRO A 340 -8.86 -13.81 -20.63
N ASP A 341 -10.12 -14.23 -20.65
CA ASP A 341 -11.21 -13.46 -21.23
C ASP A 341 -11.49 -12.18 -20.43
N LEU A 342 -11.35 -12.21 -19.10
CA LEU A 342 -11.56 -11.05 -18.23
C LEU A 342 -10.40 -10.05 -18.27
N LEU A 343 -9.15 -10.47 -18.44
CA LEU A 343 -8.03 -9.53 -18.56
C LEU A 343 -8.07 -8.71 -19.86
N PHE A 344 -8.63 -9.29 -20.92
CA PHE A 344 -8.71 -8.65 -22.24
C PHE A 344 -10.10 -8.11 -22.56
N ASP A 345 -11.03 -8.19 -21.60
CA ASP A 345 -12.35 -7.61 -21.76
C ASP A 345 -12.25 -6.09 -21.85
N GLN A 346 -12.77 -5.55 -22.96
CA GLN A 346 -12.78 -4.12 -23.26
C GLN A 346 -13.65 -3.32 -22.27
N GLN A 347 -14.53 -3.99 -21.51
CA GLN A 347 -15.36 -3.33 -20.51
C GLN A 347 -14.57 -2.95 -19.24
N PHE A 348 -13.40 -3.54 -19.01
CA PHE A 348 -12.57 -3.23 -17.86
C PHE A 348 -11.42 -2.32 -18.26
N THR A 349 -11.32 -1.19 -17.56
CA THR A 349 -10.21 -0.26 -17.66
C THR A 349 -8.98 -0.84 -16.94
N LEU A 350 -9.16 -1.36 -15.73
CA LEU A 350 -8.09 -1.88 -14.88
C LEU A 350 -8.57 -3.10 -14.10
N VAL A 351 -7.82 -4.20 -14.18
CA VAL A 351 -8.04 -5.40 -13.36
C VAL A 351 -6.90 -5.54 -12.35
N PHE A 352 -7.20 -5.38 -11.06
CA PHE A 352 -6.22 -5.50 -9.98
C PHE A 352 -6.37 -6.86 -9.31
N ILE A 353 -5.37 -7.72 -9.45
CA ILE A 353 -5.46 -9.15 -9.09
C ILE A 353 -4.53 -9.45 -7.93
N ASP A 354 -5.07 -10.02 -6.87
CA ASP A 354 -4.31 -10.65 -5.80
C ASP A 354 -4.02 -12.12 -6.16
N PHE A 355 -2.77 -12.41 -6.50
CA PHE A 355 -2.28 -13.79 -6.56
C PHE A 355 -1.88 -14.24 -5.17
N PHE A 356 -2.63 -15.17 -4.59
CA PHE A 356 -2.49 -15.58 -3.20
C PHE A 356 -2.47 -17.10 -3.04
N ALA A 357 -2.17 -17.56 -1.82
CA ALA A 357 -2.40 -18.93 -1.41
C ALA A 357 -3.21 -18.97 -0.10
N PRO A 358 -4.12 -19.93 0.11
CA PRO A 358 -4.94 -20.00 1.32
C PRO A 358 -4.11 -20.11 2.60
N TRP A 359 -3.01 -20.86 2.57
CA TRP A 359 -2.08 -21.06 3.69
C TRP A 359 -1.14 -19.87 3.95
N CYS A 360 -1.18 -18.83 3.11
CA CYS A 360 -0.31 -17.67 3.26
C CYS A 360 -0.85 -16.69 4.31
N GLY A 361 -0.20 -16.64 5.47
CA GLY A 361 -0.55 -15.73 6.56
C GLY A 361 -0.65 -14.24 6.15
N PRO A 362 0.34 -13.66 5.45
CA PRO A 362 0.25 -12.28 4.93
C PRO A 362 -0.92 -12.06 3.95
N CYS A 363 -1.30 -13.09 3.19
CA CYS A 363 -2.45 -13.03 2.27
C CYS A 363 -3.76 -12.91 3.04
N GLN A 364 -3.96 -13.76 4.05
CA GLN A 364 -5.13 -13.70 4.92
C GLN A 364 -5.23 -12.34 5.64
N GLN A 365 -4.09 -11.78 6.04
CA GLN A 365 -4.00 -10.44 6.63
C GLN A 365 -4.36 -9.31 5.65
N MET A 366 -4.12 -9.47 4.35
CA MET A 366 -4.42 -8.46 3.33
C MET A 366 -5.93 -8.39 2.99
N LEU A 367 -6.67 -9.50 3.10
CA LEU A 367 -8.06 -9.61 2.65
C LEU A 367 -9.00 -8.47 3.12
N PRO A 368 -8.98 -8.02 4.39
CA PRO A 368 -9.83 -6.92 4.82
C PRO A 368 -9.55 -5.61 4.06
N ALA A 369 -8.28 -5.24 3.92
CA ALA A 369 -7.85 -4.04 3.19
C ALA A 369 -8.17 -4.17 1.69
N TRP A 370 -8.04 -5.36 1.13
CA TRP A 370 -8.38 -5.66 -0.26
C TRP A 370 -9.89 -5.47 -0.54
N ARG A 371 -10.75 -6.01 0.33
CA ARG A 371 -12.20 -5.83 0.26
C ARG A 371 -12.58 -4.36 0.39
N GLU A 372 -12.04 -3.65 1.37
CA GLU A 372 -12.30 -2.22 1.57
C GLU A 372 -11.88 -1.38 0.34
N ALA A 373 -10.69 -1.63 -0.20
CA ALA A 373 -10.21 -0.94 -1.40
C ALA A 373 -11.13 -1.19 -2.61
N SER A 374 -11.61 -2.43 -2.81
CA SER A 374 -12.55 -2.76 -3.90
C SER A 374 -13.85 -1.96 -3.85
N VAL A 375 -14.31 -1.59 -2.66
CA VAL A 375 -15.49 -0.75 -2.45
C VAL A 375 -15.13 0.73 -2.62
N ALA A 376 -13.99 1.17 -2.08
CA ALA A 376 -13.54 2.55 -2.16
C ALA A 376 -13.30 3.01 -3.61
N THR A 377 -12.89 2.11 -4.51
CA THR A 377 -12.69 2.41 -5.94
C THR A 377 -13.94 2.21 -6.78
N ALA A 378 -15.12 1.96 -6.18
CA ALA A 378 -16.32 1.62 -6.94
C ALA A 378 -16.86 2.75 -7.83
N LYS A 379 -16.43 4.00 -7.60
CA LYS A 379 -16.76 5.15 -8.44
C LYS A 379 -15.95 5.19 -9.74
N GLU A 380 -14.83 4.48 -9.80
CA GLU A 380 -13.98 4.44 -10.99
C GLU A 380 -14.55 3.45 -12.01
N PRO A 381 -14.94 3.91 -13.21
CA PRO A 381 -15.54 3.05 -14.23
C PRO A 381 -14.52 2.03 -14.75
N GLY A 382 -14.93 0.76 -14.78
CA GLY A 382 -14.11 -0.33 -15.33
C GLY A 382 -12.98 -0.80 -14.42
N VAL A 383 -12.92 -0.40 -13.15
CA VAL A 383 -11.98 -0.98 -12.16
C VAL A 383 -12.57 -2.25 -11.54
N VAL A 384 -11.80 -3.34 -11.60
CA VAL A 384 -12.15 -4.65 -11.01
C VAL A 384 -11.06 -5.09 -10.05
N PHE A 385 -11.46 -5.53 -8.86
CA PHE A 385 -10.59 -6.23 -7.93
C PHE A 385 -10.82 -7.73 -8.06
N GLY A 386 -9.73 -8.48 -8.13
CA GLY A 386 -9.73 -9.92 -8.34
C GLY A 386 -8.85 -10.69 -7.39
N SER A 387 -9.13 -11.98 -7.24
CA SER A 387 -8.27 -12.93 -6.52
C SER A 387 -8.05 -14.20 -7.34
N VAL A 388 -6.83 -14.73 -7.29
CA VAL A 388 -6.45 -16.01 -7.89
C VAL A 388 -5.79 -16.88 -6.81
N ASP A 389 -6.39 -18.03 -6.56
CA ASP A 389 -5.82 -19.04 -5.68
C ASP A 389 -4.70 -19.80 -6.42
N CYS A 390 -3.45 -19.48 -6.09
CA CYS A 390 -2.27 -20.13 -6.66
C CYS A 390 -1.96 -21.49 -6.07
N HIS A 391 -2.57 -21.86 -4.94
CA HIS A 391 -2.52 -23.24 -4.45
C HIS A 391 -3.39 -24.15 -5.32
N ALA A 392 -4.59 -23.70 -5.69
CA ALA A 392 -5.47 -24.40 -6.62
C ALA A 392 -4.93 -24.35 -8.07
N TYR A 393 -4.41 -23.19 -8.49
CA TYR A 393 -4.05 -22.90 -9.89
C TYR A 393 -2.56 -22.61 -10.09
N ALA A 394 -1.69 -23.47 -9.55
CA ALA A 394 -0.23 -23.29 -9.62
C ALA A 394 0.30 -23.10 -11.06
N ASP A 395 -0.29 -23.77 -12.07
CA ASP A 395 0.09 -23.61 -13.48
C ASP A 395 -0.23 -22.22 -14.03
N LEU A 396 -1.35 -21.64 -13.60
CA LEU A 396 -1.72 -20.28 -13.96
C LEU A 396 -0.70 -19.30 -13.36
N CYS A 397 -0.47 -19.36 -12.05
CA CYS A 397 0.43 -18.43 -11.38
C CYS A 397 1.89 -18.53 -11.84
N ARG A 398 2.37 -19.74 -12.19
CA ARG A 398 3.70 -19.91 -12.80
C ARG A 398 3.85 -19.20 -14.15
N ARG A 399 2.80 -19.16 -14.98
CA ARG A 399 2.82 -18.44 -16.26
C ARG A 399 2.89 -16.92 -16.08
N PHE A 400 2.36 -16.42 -14.96
CA PHE A 400 2.47 -15.01 -14.56
C PHE A 400 3.71 -14.73 -13.69
N THR A 401 4.66 -15.66 -13.63
CA THR A 401 5.93 -15.52 -12.87
C THR A 401 5.72 -15.14 -11.40
N ILE A 402 4.65 -15.68 -10.79
CA ILE A 402 4.37 -15.45 -9.38
C ILE A 402 5.25 -16.38 -8.55
N HIS A 403 6.07 -15.80 -7.67
CA HIS A 403 7.03 -16.52 -6.84
C HIS A 403 6.82 -16.31 -5.33
N SER A 404 5.99 -15.34 -4.95
CA SER A 404 5.68 -15.00 -3.56
C SER A 404 4.21 -14.62 -3.41
N TYR A 405 3.68 -14.69 -2.19
CA TYR A 405 2.29 -14.35 -1.89
C TYR A 405 2.20 -13.42 -0.67
N PRO A 406 1.26 -12.44 -0.64
CA PRO A 406 0.39 -12.06 -1.74
C PRO A 406 1.17 -11.27 -2.81
N SER A 407 0.78 -11.45 -4.07
CA SER A 407 1.32 -10.73 -5.22
C SER A 407 0.22 -9.93 -5.91
N PRO A 408 -0.18 -8.76 -5.36
CA PRO A 408 -1.12 -7.85 -6.01
C PRO A 408 -0.52 -7.22 -7.27
N ILE A 409 -1.15 -7.41 -8.42
CA ILE A 409 -0.69 -6.92 -9.73
C ILE A 409 -1.86 -6.30 -10.49
N ALA A 410 -1.71 -5.05 -10.93
CA ALA A 410 -2.68 -4.36 -11.78
C ALA A 410 -2.39 -4.58 -13.26
N TYR A 411 -3.44 -4.86 -14.02
CA TYR A 411 -3.42 -4.98 -15.47
C TYR A 411 -4.27 -3.85 -16.05
N LEU A 412 -3.60 -2.83 -16.61
CA LEU A 412 -4.26 -1.70 -17.25
C LEU A 412 -4.51 -2.05 -18.73
N HIS A 413 -5.78 -1.97 -19.15
CA HIS A 413 -6.18 -2.30 -20.50
C HIS A 413 -5.42 -1.45 -21.53
N GLY A 414 -4.99 -2.08 -22.63
CA GLY A 414 -4.27 -1.40 -23.72
C GLY A 414 -2.78 -1.13 -23.48
N THR A 415 -2.25 -1.30 -22.26
CA THR A 415 -0.81 -1.14 -22.00
C THR A 415 0.01 -2.43 -22.20
N GLY A 416 -0.64 -3.58 -22.03
CA GLY A 416 -0.01 -4.91 -22.13
C GLY A 416 1.04 -5.22 -21.06
N THR A 417 1.32 -4.30 -20.13
CA THR A 417 2.36 -4.46 -19.10
C THR A 417 1.73 -4.57 -17.72
N PRO A 418 1.96 -5.66 -16.97
CA PRO A 418 1.48 -5.78 -15.59
C PRO A 418 2.24 -4.86 -14.65
N THR A 419 1.53 -4.13 -13.79
CA THR A 419 2.08 -3.23 -12.79
C THR A 419 1.99 -3.87 -11.40
N PRO A 420 3.09 -4.40 -10.84
CA PRO A 420 3.08 -4.97 -9.50
C PRO A 420 2.93 -3.89 -8.40
N PHE A 421 2.20 -4.20 -7.34
CA PHE A 421 2.06 -3.33 -6.18
C PHE A 421 3.13 -3.63 -5.12
N HIS A 422 3.94 -2.62 -4.81
CA HIS A 422 5.01 -2.69 -3.81
C HIS A 422 4.72 -1.88 -2.53
N GLY A 423 3.51 -1.34 -2.40
CA GLY A 423 3.12 -0.50 -1.27
C GLY A 423 2.77 -1.30 -0.01
N ASN A 424 2.22 -0.61 1.00
CA ASN A 424 1.71 -1.25 2.20
C ASN A 424 0.39 -1.97 1.88
N PHE A 425 0.46 -3.28 1.63
CA PHE A 425 -0.70 -4.10 1.28
C PHE A 425 -1.73 -4.22 2.42
N MET A 426 -1.36 -3.88 3.64
CA MET A 426 -2.27 -3.83 4.80
C MET A 426 -3.13 -2.56 4.85
N SER A 427 -2.97 -1.63 3.90
CA SER A 427 -3.68 -0.34 3.90
C SER A 427 -4.60 -0.23 2.68
N ALA A 428 -5.91 -0.17 2.92
CA ALA A 428 -6.91 0.07 1.87
C ALA A 428 -6.65 1.39 1.13
N GLY A 429 -6.20 2.42 1.86
CA GLY A 429 -5.77 3.70 1.28
C GLY A 429 -4.62 3.54 0.29
N ALA A 430 -3.57 2.79 0.65
CA ALA A 430 -2.44 2.55 -0.25
C ALA A 430 -2.83 1.77 -1.51
N LEU A 431 -3.74 0.78 -1.38
CA LEU A 431 -4.28 0.03 -2.51
C LEU A 431 -5.11 0.92 -3.44
N ARG A 432 -6.00 1.75 -2.88
CA ARG A 432 -6.79 2.74 -3.65
C ARG A 432 -5.89 3.75 -4.36
N ASP A 433 -4.92 4.31 -3.67
CA ASP A 433 -4.02 5.32 -4.23
C ASP A 433 -3.17 4.74 -5.36
N PHE A 434 -2.79 3.46 -5.26
CA PHE A 434 -2.14 2.74 -6.36
C PHE A 434 -3.05 2.56 -7.59
N VAL A 435 -4.32 2.20 -7.40
CA VAL A 435 -5.29 2.13 -8.51
C VAL A 435 -5.40 3.49 -9.21
N GLN A 436 -5.53 4.57 -8.46
CA GLN A 436 -5.60 5.94 -9.00
C GLN A 436 -4.33 6.30 -9.79
N ALA A 437 -3.15 6.02 -9.23
CA ALA A 437 -1.88 6.27 -9.90
C ALA A 437 -1.71 5.42 -11.17
N THR A 438 -2.28 4.21 -11.21
CA THR A 438 -2.22 3.33 -12.37
C THR A 438 -3.18 3.78 -13.47
N LEU A 439 -4.39 4.23 -13.12
CA LEU A 439 -5.36 4.77 -14.08
C LEU A 439 -4.88 6.09 -14.71
N HIS A 440 -4.14 6.89 -13.94
CA HIS A 440 -3.67 8.21 -14.34
C HIS A 440 -2.16 8.31 -14.15
N PRO A 441 -1.36 7.58 -14.97
CA PRO A 441 0.08 7.55 -14.82
C PRO A 441 0.64 8.94 -15.08
N ALA A 442 1.10 9.60 -14.01
CA ALA A 442 1.76 10.90 -14.09
C ALA A 442 3.28 10.76 -14.30
N VAL A 443 3.84 9.60 -13.99
CA VAL A 443 5.28 9.30 -14.05
C VAL A 443 5.58 8.43 -15.26
N ILE A 444 6.61 8.78 -16.01
CA ILE A 444 7.03 8.10 -17.24
C ILE A 444 8.11 7.07 -16.90
N GLU A 445 7.92 5.80 -17.23
CA GLU A 445 8.99 4.80 -17.11
C GLU A 445 9.97 4.96 -18.29
N LEU A 446 11.27 5.03 -18.00
CA LEU A 446 12.32 5.14 -19.00
C LEU A 446 13.21 3.91 -19.00
N ASP A 447 13.54 3.45 -20.20
CA ASP A 447 14.58 2.46 -20.47
C ASP A 447 15.83 3.16 -21.06
N ALA A 448 16.88 2.40 -21.36
CA ALA A 448 18.09 2.96 -21.97
C ALA A 448 17.84 3.72 -23.29
N HIS A 449 16.88 3.30 -24.10
CA HIS A 449 16.57 3.92 -25.37
C HIS A 449 15.79 5.22 -25.18
N THR A 450 14.66 5.19 -24.46
CA THR A 450 13.82 6.37 -24.22
C THR A 450 14.53 7.42 -23.38
N PHE A 451 15.39 7.01 -22.43
CA PHE A 451 16.25 7.95 -21.72
C PHE A 451 17.22 8.68 -22.67
N GLN A 452 17.75 7.99 -23.67
CA GLN A 452 18.66 8.59 -24.64
C GLN A 452 17.91 9.55 -25.59
N THR A 453 16.77 9.14 -26.15
CA THR A 453 16.00 9.96 -27.10
C THR A 453 15.35 11.16 -26.41
N ASP A 454 14.67 10.93 -25.29
CA ASP A 454 13.73 11.90 -24.72
C ASP A 454 14.43 12.88 -23.76
N ILE A 455 15.58 12.47 -23.20
CA ILE A 455 16.36 13.29 -22.26
C ILE A 455 17.69 13.73 -22.88
N LYS A 456 18.52 12.81 -23.39
CA LYS A 456 19.87 13.19 -23.84
C LYS A 456 19.88 13.90 -25.19
N GLN A 457 18.93 13.59 -26.08
CA GLN A 457 18.88 14.12 -27.46
C GLN A 457 17.80 15.19 -27.68
N SER A 458 16.83 15.33 -26.79
CA SER A 458 15.84 16.41 -26.79
C SER A 458 16.25 17.52 -25.83
N ASP A 459 15.96 18.78 -26.15
CA ASP A 459 16.15 19.96 -25.29
C ASP A 459 14.83 20.58 -24.77
N GLU A 460 13.68 20.01 -25.15
CA GLU A 460 12.37 20.64 -25.01
C GLU A 460 11.88 20.75 -23.56
N HIS A 461 11.76 19.62 -22.87
CA HIS A 461 11.12 19.57 -21.55
C HIS A 461 12.12 19.50 -20.41
N LEU A 462 11.79 20.07 -19.25
CA LEU A 462 12.48 19.76 -18.01
C LEU A 462 12.12 18.34 -17.56
N TRP A 463 13.12 17.52 -17.25
CA TRP A 463 12.91 16.18 -16.72
C TRP A 463 13.39 16.04 -15.28
N VAL A 464 12.64 15.31 -14.47
CA VAL A 464 13.06 14.88 -13.14
C VAL A 464 13.01 13.35 -13.12
N VAL A 465 14.14 12.71 -12.89
CA VAL A 465 14.27 11.25 -13.02
C VAL A 465 14.65 10.64 -11.68
N ASP A 466 13.82 9.71 -11.19
CA ASP A 466 14.10 8.85 -10.05
C ASP A 466 14.74 7.52 -10.50
N PHE A 467 15.99 7.30 -10.11
CA PHE A 467 16.68 6.04 -10.31
C PHE A 467 16.49 5.16 -9.07
N PHE A 468 15.76 4.06 -9.23
CA PHE A 468 15.24 3.27 -8.10
C PHE A 468 15.49 1.76 -8.25
N ALA A 469 15.15 1.02 -7.19
CA ALA A 469 15.03 -0.43 -7.22
C ALA A 469 13.70 -0.86 -6.55
N PRO A 470 12.96 -1.86 -7.07
CA PRO A 470 11.64 -2.23 -6.55
C PRO A 470 11.62 -2.69 -5.08
N TRP A 471 12.70 -3.35 -4.64
CA TRP A 471 12.88 -3.86 -3.27
C TRP A 471 13.34 -2.78 -2.28
N CYS A 472 13.74 -1.60 -2.76
CA CYS A 472 14.28 -0.54 -1.92
C CYS A 472 13.16 0.17 -1.14
N GLY A 473 13.15 0.03 0.20
CA GLY A 473 12.11 0.60 1.05
C GLY A 473 12.02 2.14 1.00
N HIS A 474 13.11 2.85 0.72
CA HIS A 474 13.08 4.31 0.48
C HIS A 474 12.42 4.67 -0.84
N CYS A 475 12.66 3.86 -1.86
CA CYS A 475 12.10 4.01 -3.19
C CYS A 475 10.59 3.79 -3.15
N GLN A 476 10.14 2.75 -2.43
CA GLN A 476 8.73 2.49 -2.17
C GLN A 476 8.04 3.66 -1.44
N ARG A 477 8.75 4.38 -0.57
CA ARG A 477 8.23 5.59 0.10
C ARG A 477 8.22 6.82 -0.79
N LEU A 478 9.21 6.98 -1.66
CA LEU A 478 9.30 8.10 -2.59
C LEU A 478 8.27 7.97 -3.72
N ALA A 479 8.04 6.78 -4.25
CA ALA A 479 7.17 6.53 -5.39
C ALA A 479 5.79 7.24 -5.33
N PRO A 480 4.99 7.16 -4.24
CA PRO A 480 3.71 7.86 -4.17
C PRO A 480 3.87 9.39 -4.14
N GLU A 481 4.87 9.91 -3.43
CA GLU A 481 5.14 11.36 -3.38
C GLU A 481 5.66 11.89 -4.72
N PHE A 482 6.46 11.09 -5.43
CA PHE A 482 6.97 11.40 -6.75
C PHE A 482 5.85 11.41 -7.80
N ALA A 483 4.91 10.46 -7.71
CA ALA A 483 3.71 10.46 -8.55
C ALA A 483 2.80 11.68 -8.30
N ARG A 484 2.59 12.05 -7.03
CA ARG A 484 1.89 13.29 -6.68
C ARG A 484 2.60 14.53 -7.23
N ALA A 485 3.93 14.62 -7.10
CA ALA A 485 4.70 15.71 -7.68
C ALA A 485 4.58 15.74 -9.21
N ALA A 486 4.53 14.58 -9.85
CA ALA A 486 4.39 14.47 -11.30
C ALA A 486 3.04 14.99 -11.77
N HIS A 487 1.98 14.71 -11.00
CA HIS A 487 0.66 15.27 -11.22
C HIS A 487 0.67 16.80 -11.09
N ASN A 488 1.24 17.33 -10.01
CA ASN A 488 1.33 18.78 -9.76
C ASN A 488 2.19 19.55 -10.79
N LEU A 489 3.04 18.85 -11.54
CA LEU A 489 3.95 19.41 -12.53
C LEU A 489 3.54 19.08 -13.97
N ARG A 490 2.38 18.45 -14.15
CA ARG A 490 1.85 18.06 -15.46
C ARG A 490 1.80 19.29 -16.38
N GLY A 491 2.25 19.12 -17.62
CA GLY A 491 2.30 20.19 -18.62
C GLY A 491 3.51 21.12 -18.54
N VAL A 492 4.21 21.22 -17.39
CA VAL A 492 5.40 22.09 -17.27
C VAL A 492 6.72 21.33 -17.07
N ALA A 493 6.68 20.14 -16.50
CA ALA A 493 7.83 19.25 -16.34
C ALA A 493 7.40 17.79 -16.45
N ARG A 494 8.34 16.93 -16.84
CA ARG A 494 8.13 15.49 -16.96
C ARG A 494 8.86 14.78 -15.83
N LEU A 495 8.13 13.98 -15.06
CA LEU A 495 8.71 13.13 -14.02
C LEU A 495 8.81 11.71 -14.56
N ALA A 496 9.94 11.07 -14.29
CA ALA A 496 10.23 9.75 -14.82
C ALA A 496 10.96 8.85 -13.81
N THR A 497 10.85 7.54 -14.02
CA THR A 497 11.54 6.52 -13.23
C THR A 497 12.41 5.65 -14.12
N VAL A 498 13.53 5.18 -13.57
CA VAL A 498 14.42 4.18 -14.19
C VAL A 498 14.65 3.07 -13.17
N ASP A 499 14.20 1.85 -13.49
CA ASP A 499 14.45 0.67 -12.66
C ASP A 499 15.88 0.17 -12.88
N CYS A 500 16.76 0.42 -11.91
CA CYS A 500 18.16 0.02 -11.97
C CYS A 500 18.41 -1.48 -11.79
N THR A 501 17.39 -2.27 -11.44
CA THR A 501 17.49 -3.74 -11.44
C THR A 501 17.40 -4.30 -12.87
N ARG A 502 16.67 -3.61 -13.76
CA ARG A 502 16.53 -3.91 -15.19
C ARG A 502 17.62 -3.18 -16.00
N GLU A 503 17.76 -1.87 -15.80
CA GLU A 503 18.62 -0.97 -16.59
C GLU A 503 20.01 -0.75 -15.94
N LYS A 504 20.70 -1.85 -15.64
CA LYS A 504 21.96 -1.83 -14.86
C LYS A 504 23.05 -0.95 -15.49
N ASP A 505 23.22 -1.03 -16.81
CA ASP A 505 24.26 -0.29 -17.53
C ASP A 505 23.92 1.20 -17.60
N LEU A 506 22.66 1.57 -17.85
CA LEU A 506 22.21 2.95 -17.80
C LEU A 506 22.48 3.57 -16.41
N CYS A 507 22.09 2.88 -15.34
CA CYS A 507 22.31 3.38 -13.97
C CYS A 507 23.81 3.51 -13.63
N ARG A 508 24.65 2.59 -14.11
CA ARG A 508 26.11 2.68 -13.96
C ARG A 508 26.70 3.87 -14.74
N GLN A 509 26.27 4.08 -15.99
CA GLN A 509 26.68 5.23 -16.81
C GLN A 509 26.22 6.55 -16.22
N GLN A 510 25.03 6.58 -15.63
CA GLN A 510 24.57 7.73 -14.87
C GLN A 510 25.27 7.82 -13.50
N HIS A 511 26.17 6.93 -13.09
CA HIS A 511 26.83 6.98 -11.77
C HIS A 511 25.85 6.97 -10.59
N VAL A 512 24.78 6.18 -10.67
CA VAL A 512 23.87 5.92 -9.54
C VAL A 512 24.61 5.01 -8.54
N ARG A 513 24.71 5.45 -7.28
CA ARG A 513 25.46 4.73 -6.22
C ARG A 513 24.58 4.25 -5.06
N ALA A 514 23.37 4.77 -4.96
CA ALA A 514 22.40 4.46 -3.92
C ALA A 514 21.00 4.73 -4.45
N TYR A 515 19.98 4.12 -3.83
CA TYR A 515 18.59 4.27 -4.23
C TYR A 515 17.74 4.86 -3.08
N PRO A 516 16.76 5.72 -3.39
CA PRO A 516 16.56 6.38 -4.68
C PRO A 516 17.65 7.42 -4.95
N THR A 517 17.94 7.68 -6.23
CA THR A 517 18.74 8.85 -6.65
C THR A 517 17.89 9.68 -7.61
N VAL A 518 17.55 10.90 -7.23
CA VAL A 518 16.74 11.80 -8.06
C VAL A 518 17.61 12.85 -8.75
N ARG A 519 17.36 13.10 -10.03
CA ARG A 519 18.09 14.09 -10.84
C ARG A 519 17.17 14.96 -11.66
N VAL A 520 17.55 16.23 -11.80
CA VAL A 520 16.85 17.21 -12.63
C VAL A 520 17.68 17.50 -13.87
N TYR A 521 17.11 17.28 -15.05
CA TYR A 521 17.70 17.58 -16.36
C TYR A 521 17.01 18.82 -16.91
N LEU A 522 17.75 19.93 -16.93
CA LEU A 522 17.21 21.21 -17.37
C LEU A 522 16.97 21.23 -18.89
N PRO A 523 15.96 21.97 -19.39
CA PRO A 523 15.73 22.16 -20.81
C PRO A 523 16.79 23.10 -21.43
N GLY A 524 16.86 23.11 -22.76
CA GLY A 524 17.78 23.93 -23.54
C GLY A 524 19.08 23.22 -23.93
N ARG A 525 20.18 23.99 -24.06
CA ARG A 525 21.41 23.56 -24.76
C ARG A 525 21.92 22.17 -24.36
N LEU A 526 22.20 21.35 -25.38
CA LEU A 526 22.84 20.04 -25.24
C LEU A 526 24.39 20.14 -25.16
N PRO A 527 25.06 19.30 -24.34
CA PRO A 527 24.49 18.34 -23.40
C PRO A 527 23.82 19.04 -22.22
N ARG A 528 22.67 18.50 -21.80
CA ARG A 528 21.85 19.11 -20.74
C ARG A 528 22.63 19.27 -19.45
N ARG A 529 22.38 20.40 -18.77
CA ARG A 529 22.83 20.58 -17.38
C ARG A 529 21.99 19.69 -16.47
N VAL A 530 22.67 18.87 -15.67
CA VAL A 530 22.07 17.92 -14.73
C VAL A 530 22.33 18.38 -13.31
N LEU A 531 21.28 18.47 -12.50
CA LEU A 531 21.35 18.85 -11.09
C LEU A 531 20.98 17.64 -10.21
N PRO A 532 21.71 17.37 -9.12
CA PRO A 532 21.26 16.41 -8.11
C PRO A 532 20.09 17.02 -7.34
N TYR A 533 19.03 16.24 -7.11
CA TYR A 533 18.00 16.60 -6.15
C TYR A 533 18.42 16.15 -4.75
N ARG A 534 18.41 17.07 -3.78
CA ARG A 534 18.79 16.81 -2.37
C ARG A 534 17.75 17.30 -1.37
N GLY A 535 16.55 17.64 -1.86
CA GLY A 535 15.46 18.17 -1.05
C GLY A 535 14.69 17.09 -0.30
N HIS A 536 13.69 17.51 0.47
CA HIS A 536 12.75 16.60 1.13
C HIS A 536 11.90 15.84 0.12
N HIS A 537 11.72 14.53 0.32
CA HIS A 537 11.01 13.64 -0.61
C HIS A 537 9.48 13.78 -0.62
N ALA A 538 8.92 14.79 0.04
CA ALA A 538 7.49 15.07 -0.01
C ALA A 538 7.13 15.77 -1.33
N ALA A 539 5.94 15.47 -1.87
CA ALA A 539 5.50 15.94 -3.18
C ALA A 539 5.57 17.46 -3.33
N ASP A 540 5.18 18.21 -2.30
CA ASP A 540 5.16 19.69 -2.32
C ASP A 540 6.58 20.26 -2.41
N TRP A 541 7.54 19.63 -1.74
CA TRP A 541 8.95 20.02 -1.78
C TRP A 541 9.61 19.71 -3.11
N ILE A 542 9.29 18.56 -3.71
CA ILE A 542 9.72 18.22 -5.07
C ILE A 542 9.14 19.24 -6.06
N THR A 543 7.84 19.50 -5.97
CA THR A 543 7.12 20.46 -6.83
C THR A 543 7.74 21.85 -6.73
N ALA A 544 7.97 22.36 -5.51
CA ALA A 544 8.56 23.67 -5.29
C ALA A 544 9.98 23.78 -5.87
N ALA A 545 10.84 22.79 -5.59
CA ALA A 545 12.21 22.77 -6.09
C ALA A 545 12.28 22.70 -7.62
N VAL A 546 11.36 21.99 -8.28
CA VAL A 546 11.30 21.93 -9.74
C VAL A 546 10.83 23.25 -10.32
N ARG A 547 9.84 23.91 -9.70
CA ARG A 547 9.33 25.22 -10.15
C ARG A 547 10.40 26.31 -10.17
N GLU A 548 11.41 26.25 -9.29
CA GLU A 548 12.55 27.17 -9.30
C GLU A 548 13.43 27.06 -10.55
N HIS A 549 13.34 25.93 -11.27
CA HIS A 549 14.13 25.64 -12.46
C HIS A 549 13.34 25.73 -13.77
N LEU A 550 12.04 26.01 -13.69
CA LEU A 550 11.22 26.24 -14.87
C LEU A 550 11.63 27.55 -15.55
N PRO A 551 11.52 27.62 -16.90
CA PRO A 551 11.70 28.88 -17.61
C PRO A 551 10.71 29.92 -17.08
N ASN A 552 11.18 31.15 -16.88
CA ASN A 552 10.34 32.23 -16.41
C ASN A 552 9.66 32.93 -17.60
N LYS A 553 8.33 32.81 -17.71
CA LYS A 553 7.49 33.50 -18.71
C LYS A 553 7.01 34.87 -18.23
N VAL A 554 7.17 35.17 -16.94
CA VAL A 554 6.65 36.39 -16.31
C VAL A 554 7.67 37.52 -16.41
N LYS A 555 7.32 38.58 -17.15
CA LYS A 555 8.17 39.76 -17.30
C LYS A 555 8.02 40.70 -16.11
N THR A 556 9.11 41.10 -15.48
CA THR A 556 9.07 42.21 -14.51
C THR A 556 8.91 43.53 -15.24
N MET A 557 7.87 44.28 -14.91
CA MET A 557 7.47 45.51 -15.57
C MET A 557 7.65 46.73 -14.67
N SER A 558 7.81 47.89 -15.32
CA SER A 558 7.60 49.19 -14.70
C SER A 558 6.15 49.64 -14.82
N GLY A 559 5.76 50.68 -14.08
CA GLY A 559 4.41 51.24 -14.20
C GLY A 559 4.04 51.72 -15.61
N LEU A 560 5.00 52.29 -16.36
CA LEU A 560 4.81 52.70 -17.76
C LEU A 560 4.59 51.51 -18.69
N GLN A 561 5.43 50.48 -18.57
CA GLN A 561 5.28 49.26 -19.37
C GLN A 561 3.96 48.53 -19.11
N LEU A 562 3.43 48.61 -17.89
CA LEU A 562 2.10 48.10 -17.58
C LEU A 562 1.02 48.89 -18.32
N ASP A 563 1.12 50.22 -18.34
CA ASP A 563 0.15 51.07 -19.04
C ASP A 563 0.16 50.81 -20.55
N ASP A 564 1.35 50.72 -21.14
CA ASP A 564 1.51 50.45 -22.57
C ASP A 564 0.95 49.06 -22.93
N ALA A 565 1.24 48.03 -22.12
CA ALA A 565 0.76 46.67 -22.37
C ALA A 565 -0.76 46.55 -22.14
N ALA A 566 -1.30 47.18 -21.09
CA ALA A 566 -2.73 47.14 -20.79
C ALA A 566 -3.58 47.95 -21.79
N ALA A 567 -2.97 48.89 -22.51
CA ALA A 567 -3.63 49.64 -23.58
C ALA A 567 -3.65 48.90 -24.93
N SER A 568 -2.89 47.82 -25.09
CA SER A 568 -2.88 47.02 -26.32
C SER A 568 -4.22 46.32 -26.55
N SER A 569 -4.63 46.21 -27.82
CA SER A 569 -5.84 45.51 -28.24
C SER A 569 -5.63 44.03 -28.54
N ASP A 570 -4.38 43.57 -28.54
CA ASP A 570 -3.99 42.37 -29.29
C ASP A 570 -3.93 41.10 -28.43
N ALA A 571 -3.85 41.26 -27.10
CA ALA A 571 -3.69 40.15 -26.16
C ALA A 571 -4.33 40.46 -24.80
N LEU A 572 -4.70 39.40 -24.09
CA LEU A 572 -4.98 39.47 -22.66
C LEU A 572 -3.67 39.73 -21.91
N LEU A 573 -3.72 40.43 -20.78
CA LEU A 573 -2.55 40.66 -19.93
C LEU A 573 -2.86 40.26 -18.50
N LEU A 574 -2.17 39.25 -17.97
CA LEU A 574 -2.28 38.83 -16.57
C LEU A 574 -1.06 39.30 -15.78
N VAL A 575 -1.27 40.12 -14.75
CA VAL A 575 -0.19 40.74 -13.98
C VAL A 575 -0.33 40.44 -12.50
N THR A 576 0.73 39.93 -11.87
CA THR A 576 0.80 39.80 -10.41
C THR A 576 1.48 41.01 -9.76
N PHE A 577 0.92 41.48 -8.64
CA PHE A 577 1.41 42.61 -7.87
C PHE A 577 1.86 42.14 -6.50
N GLY A 578 3.09 42.51 -6.11
CA GLY A 578 3.63 42.13 -4.82
C GLY A 578 4.86 42.94 -4.43
N ALA A 579 5.50 42.57 -3.33
CA ALA A 579 6.70 43.24 -2.84
C ALA A 579 7.75 42.22 -2.34
N PRO A 580 9.06 42.55 -2.39
CA PRO A 580 10.13 41.67 -1.92
C PRO A 580 10.03 41.24 -0.44
N TRP A 581 9.46 42.08 0.41
CA TRP A 581 9.25 41.80 1.84
C TRP A 581 7.98 40.98 2.13
N CYS A 582 7.12 40.78 1.13
CA CYS A 582 5.87 40.04 1.27
C CYS A 582 6.14 38.54 1.09
N ARG A 583 6.16 37.79 2.19
CA ARG A 583 6.40 36.34 2.16
C ARG A 583 5.39 35.57 1.28
N PRO A 584 4.06 35.79 1.40
CA PRO A 584 3.11 35.16 0.49
C PRO A 584 3.38 35.46 -0.99
N CYS A 585 3.90 36.66 -1.30
CA CYS A 585 4.27 37.03 -2.67
C CYS A 585 5.48 36.25 -3.18
N LEU A 586 6.46 35.95 -2.31
CA LEU A 586 7.61 35.12 -2.68
C LEU A 586 7.20 33.67 -2.93
N GLU A 587 6.27 33.15 -2.12
CA GLU A 587 5.71 31.80 -2.29
C GLU A 587 4.82 31.70 -3.55
N PHE A 588 4.11 32.78 -3.90
CA PHE A 588 3.23 32.81 -5.08
C PHE A 588 3.97 32.99 -6.41
N LYS A 589 5.12 33.68 -6.46
CA LYS A 589 5.91 33.86 -7.69
C LYS A 589 6.10 32.59 -8.54
N PRO A 590 6.59 31.46 -7.98
CA PRO A 590 6.75 30.23 -8.76
C PRO A 590 5.41 29.62 -9.20
N ILE A 591 4.33 29.80 -8.43
CA ILE A 591 2.98 29.36 -8.77
C ILE A 591 2.44 30.17 -9.96
N PHE A 592 2.59 31.49 -9.92
CA PHE A 592 2.17 32.38 -11.00
C PHE A 592 2.94 32.10 -12.30
N ASN A 593 4.25 31.84 -12.21
CA ASN A 593 5.02 31.43 -13.39
C ASN A 593 4.57 30.07 -13.95
N HIS A 594 4.18 29.13 -13.08
CA HIS A 594 3.62 27.85 -13.50
C HIS A 594 2.29 28.03 -14.26
N VAL A 595 1.39 28.87 -13.75
CA VAL A 595 0.15 29.25 -14.46
C VAL A 595 0.46 29.93 -15.80
N ALA A 596 1.45 30.82 -15.83
CA ALA A 596 1.88 31.48 -17.06
C ALA A 596 2.38 30.47 -18.11
N LEU A 597 3.11 29.43 -17.70
CA LEU A 597 3.57 28.38 -18.61
C LEU A 597 2.42 27.54 -19.17
N LEU A 598 1.40 27.23 -18.37
CA LEU A 598 0.24 26.45 -18.80
C LEU A 598 -0.68 27.24 -19.73
N LEU A 599 -0.86 28.54 -19.48
CA LEU A 599 -1.77 29.39 -20.24
C LEU A 599 -1.14 29.96 -21.52
N ALA A 600 0.18 30.14 -21.59
CA ALA A 600 0.84 30.81 -22.73
C ALA A 600 0.51 30.20 -24.10
N ASP A 601 0.35 28.88 -24.16
CA ASP A 601 0.08 28.13 -25.40
C ASP A 601 -1.24 27.33 -25.30
N SER A 602 -2.16 27.74 -24.40
CA SER A 602 -3.42 27.02 -24.18
C SER A 602 -4.41 27.24 -25.33
N PRO A 603 -4.96 26.17 -25.93
CA PRO A 603 -6.00 26.29 -26.95
C PRO A 603 -7.32 26.83 -26.37
N ASP A 604 -7.53 26.71 -25.06
CA ASP A 604 -8.75 27.13 -24.38
C ASP A 604 -8.92 28.65 -24.32
N LEU A 605 -7.83 29.39 -24.59
CA LEU A 605 -7.85 30.85 -24.69
C LEU A 605 -8.18 31.35 -26.10
N ALA A 606 -8.26 30.47 -27.11
CA ALA A 606 -8.54 30.88 -28.48
C ALA A 606 -9.87 31.67 -28.57
N PRO A 607 -9.92 32.80 -29.30
CA PRO A 607 -8.89 33.32 -30.22
C PRO A 607 -7.84 34.25 -29.58
N TRP A 608 -7.83 34.42 -28.26
CA TRP A 608 -6.90 35.29 -27.56
C TRP A 608 -5.50 34.69 -27.42
N THR A 609 -4.51 35.57 -27.41
CA THR A 609 -3.20 35.30 -26.82
C THR A 609 -3.11 35.97 -25.44
N ILE A 610 -2.16 35.55 -24.61
CA ILE A 610 -1.99 36.10 -23.26
C ILE A 610 -0.53 36.41 -22.94
N GLU A 611 -0.31 37.58 -22.34
CA GLU A 611 0.98 38.03 -21.81
C GLU A 611 0.99 38.01 -20.27
N PHE A 612 2.17 37.83 -19.68
CA PHE A 612 2.33 37.72 -18.23
C PHE A 612 3.31 38.74 -17.66
N GLY A 613 2.85 39.49 -16.67
CA GLY A 613 3.60 40.56 -16.01
C GLY A 613 3.76 40.39 -14.50
N SER A 614 4.77 41.04 -13.94
CA SER A 614 4.89 41.25 -12.49
C SER A 614 5.30 42.69 -12.17
N ILE A 615 4.69 43.27 -11.14
CA ILE A 615 5.00 44.62 -10.65
C ILE A 615 5.51 44.54 -9.21
N ASP A 616 6.69 45.12 -8.96
CA ASP A 616 7.21 45.35 -7.63
C ASP A 616 6.59 46.63 -7.04
N CYS A 617 5.62 46.48 -6.14
CA CYS A 617 4.93 47.59 -5.48
C CYS A 617 5.77 48.30 -4.41
N GLN A 618 6.91 47.74 -3.98
CA GLN A 618 7.88 48.50 -3.19
C GLN A 618 8.57 49.55 -4.07
N ARG A 619 8.89 49.18 -5.32
CA ARG A 619 9.55 50.07 -6.29
C ARG A 619 8.57 51.03 -6.98
N TYR A 620 7.40 50.54 -7.37
CA TYR A 620 6.39 51.29 -8.15
C TYR A 620 5.15 51.64 -7.32
N ARG A 621 5.37 52.14 -6.11
CA ARG A 621 4.31 52.43 -5.11
C ARG A 621 3.20 53.33 -5.65
N PHE A 622 3.55 54.37 -6.42
CA PHE A 622 2.56 55.28 -6.99
C PHE A 622 1.56 54.54 -7.89
N LYS A 623 2.05 53.63 -8.74
CA LYS A 623 1.21 52.84 -9.65
C LYS A 623 0.29 51.89 -8.88
N CYS A 624 0.82 51.16 -7.90
CA CYS A 624 0.02 50.24 -7.08
C CYS A 624 -1.04 50.98 -6.24
N ASN A 625 -0.72 52.18 -5.73
CA ASN A 625 -1.70 53.03 -5.04
C ASN A 625 -2.80 53.53 -5.98
N GLN A 626 -2.46 53.90 -7.22
CA GLN A 626 -3.43 54.34 -8.22
C GLN A 626 -4.44 53.23 -8.56
N LEU A 627 -3.99 51.98 -8.60
CA LEU A 627 -4.83 50.79 -8.81
C LEU A 627 -5.64 50.36 -7.56
N ARG A 628 -5.44 51.01 -6.41
CA ARG A 628 -6.16 50.74 -5.15
C ARG A 628 -6.14 49.27 -4.72
N LEU A 629 -4.96 48.64 -4.81
CA LEU A 629 -4.79 47.22 -4.46
C LEU A 629 -5.04 46.98 -2.96
N PRO A 630 -5.91 46.02 -2.56
CA PRO A 630 -6.30 45.79 -1.16
C PRO A 630 -5.23 45.05 -0.35
N HIS A 631 -4.51 44.10 -0.98
CA HIS A 631 -3.46 43.30 -0.36
C HIS A 631 -2.46 42.77 -1.39
N TYR A 632 -1.42 42.08 -0.92
CA TYR A 632 -0.43 41.40 -1.76
C TYR A 632 -0.23 39.95 -1.28
N PRO A 633 -0.01 38.97 -2.19
CA PRO A 633 -0.09 39.13 -3.65
C PRO A 633 -1.54 39.38 -4.10
N ILE A 634 -1.69 39.97 -5.28
CA ILE A 634 -2.95 40.06 -6.00
C ILE A 634 -2.68 40.06 -7.49
N SER A 635 -3.54 39.44 -8.27
CA SER A 635 -3.42 39.39 -9.73
C SER A 635 -4.49 40.26 -10.38
N ILE A 636 -4.18 40.86 -11.53
CA ILE A 636 -5.15 41.57 -12.36
C ILE A 636 -5.08 41.01 -13.77
N LEU A 637 -6.22 40.60 -14.31
CA LEU A 637 -6.41 40.28 -15.71
C LEU A 637 -6.95 41.53 -16.42
N PHE A 638 -6.20 42.03 -17.40
CA PHE A 638 -6.63 43.11 -18.29
C PHE A 638 -7.18 42.51 -19.57
N ILE A 639 -8.42 42.89 -19.91
CA ILE A 639 -9.15 42.41 -21.08
C ILE A 639 -9.36 43.59 -22.03
N PRO A 640 -8.82 43.54 -23.26
CA PRO A 640 -8.95 44.62 -24.21
C PRO A 640 -10.40 45.05 -24.43
N GLY A 641 -10.67 46.35 -24.28
CA GLY A 641 -12.00 46.93 -24.49
C GLY A 641 -13.07 46.58 -23.44
N GLN A 642 -12.77 45.73 -22.45
CA GLN A 642 -13.74 45.26 -21.45
C GLN A 642 -13.35 45.55 -19.99
N GLY A 643 -12.17 46.14 -19.77
CA GLY A 643 -11.71 46.56 -18.45
C GLY A 643 -10.77 45.55 -17.81
N ASN A 644 -10.80 45.44 -16.49
CA ASN A 644 -9.92 44.54 -15.75
C ASN A 644 -10.64 43.81 -14.62
N ILE A 645 -10.13 42.62 -14.29
CA ILE A 645 -10.64 41.74 -13.24
C ILE A 645 -9.54 41.60 -12.20
N MET A 646 -9.83 42.00 -10.95
CA MET A 646 -8.96 41.73 -9.82
C MET A 646 -9.21 40.31 -9.32
N ILE A 647 -8.15 39.51 -9.23
CA ILE A 647 -8.20 38.10 -8.86
C ILE A 647 -7.44 37.93 -7.55
N GLU A 648 -8.18 37.62 -6.48
CA GLU A 648 -7.63 37.34 -5.15
C GLU A 648 -7.16 35.89 -5.00
N GLU A 649 -7.64 35.00 -5.88
CA GLU A 649 -7.32 33.58 -5.87
C GLU A 649 -5.83 33.32 -6.17
N GLN A 650 -5.23 32.43 -5.38
CA GLN A 650 -3.81 32.06 -5.46
C GLN A 650 -3.61 30.57 -5.77
N ASP A 651 -4.68 29.77 -5.72
CA ASP A 651 -4.66 28.40 -6.22
C ASP A 651 -4.46 28.40 -7.75
N PRO A 652 -3.51 27.62 -8.29
CA PRO A 652 -3.18 27.63 -9.72
C PRO A 652 -4.34 27.18 -10.61
N GLU A 653 -5.11 26.17 -10.21
CA GLU A 653 -6.24 25.66 -11.01
C GLU A 653 -7.39 26.65 -11.03
N ALA A 654 -7.71 27.22 -9.87
CA ALA A 654 -8.76 28.22 -9.77
C ALA A 654 -8.38 29.52 -10.50
N LEU A 655 -7.12 29.97 -10.42
CA LEU A 655 -6.62 31.11 -11.18
C LEU A 655 -6.70 30.86 -12.69
N MET A 656 -6.27 29.69 -13.16
CA MET A 656 -6.40 29.32 -14.58
C MET A 656 -7.85 29.32 -15.05
N ARG A 657 -8.76 28.72 -14.27
CA ARG A 657 -10.18 28.65 -14.59
C ARG A 657 -10.78 30.05 -14.75
N ILE A 658 -10.51 30.97 -13.81
CA ILE A 658 -10.99 32.36 -13.89
C ILE A 658 -10.50 33.04 -15.17
N VAL A 659 -9.24 32.84 -15.55
CA VAL A 659 -8.67 33.46 -16.76
C VAL A 659 -9.31 32.88 -18.03
N ILE A 660 -9.50 31.56 -18.09
CA ILE A 660 -10.13 30.88 -19.24
C ILE A 660 -11.59 31.29 -19.38
N GLU A 661 -12.36 31.29 -18.29
CA GLU A 661 -13.76 31.73 -18.29
C GLU A 661 -13.88 33.20 -18.77
N ALA A 662 -13.02 34.08 -18.26
CA ALA A 662 -13.00 35.48 -18.68
C ALA A 662 -12.63 35.65 -20.16
N ALA A 663 -11.69 34.84 -20.67
CA ALA A 663 -11.30 34.86 -22.07
C ALA A 663 -12.43 34.39 -23.00
N GLN A 664 -13.20 33.38 -22.57
CA GLN A 664 -14.34 32.84 -23.33
C GLN A 664 -15.55 33.79 -23.35
N GLU A 665 -15.73 34.59 -22.30
CA GLU A 665 -16.75 35.64 -22.25
C GLU A 665 -16.34 36.92 -22.99
N ALA A 666 -15.04 37.12 -23.21
CA ALA A 666 -14.51 38.30 -23.86
C ALA A 666 -14.81 38.32 -25.38
N ALA A 667 -15.20 39.50 -25.89
CA ALA A 667 -15.46 39.69 -27.31
C ALA A 667 -14.16 39.51 -28.10
N PRO A 668 -14.12 38.71 -29.18
CA PRO A 668 -12.88 38.41 -29.88
C PRO A 668 -12.20 39.67 -30.40
N PRO A 669 -10.85 39.68 -30.50
CA PRO A 669 -10.11 40.84 -30.99
C PRO A 669 -10.63 41.25 -32.38
N PRO A 670 -10.68 42.56 -32.69
CA PRO A 670 -11.16 43.03 -33.99
C PRO A 670 -10.30 42.40 -35.09
N ALA A 671 -10.96 41.76 -36.07
CA ALA A 671 -10.26 41.15 -37.20
C ALA A 671 -9.41 42.22 -37.90
N VAL A 672 -8.09 42.02 -37.92
CA VAL A 672 -7.18 42.87 -38.69
C VAL A 672 -7.57 42.72 -40.16
N ALA A 673 -8.21 43.74 -40.73
CA ALA A 673 -8.44 43.83 -42.15
C ALA A 673 -7.06 43.85 -42.83
N SER A 674 -6.73 42.79 -43.56
CA SER A 674 -5.61 42.80 -44.47
C SER A 674 -5.93 43.78 -45.60
N ASP A 675 -5.55 45.05 -45.43
CA ASP A 675 -5.60 46.06 -46.48
C ASP A 675 -4.59 45.71 -47.57
N GLY A 676 -5.00 44.81 -48.46
CA GLY A 676 -4.39 44.62 -49.77
C GLY A 676 -4.80 45.76 -50.71
N HIS A 677 -4.30 46.97 -50.47
CA HIS A 677 -4.35 48.05 -51.45
C HIS A 677 -3.30 47.79 -52.54
N ASN A 678 -3.68 47.01 -53.55
CA ASN A 678 -3.00 47.04 -54.86
C ASN A 678 -3.46 48.30 -55.60
N ALA A 679 -2.80 49.43 -55.32
CA ALA A 679 -2.92 50.63 -56.12
C ALA A 679 -1.80 50.64 -57.18
N HIS A 680 -1.94 49.83 -58.23
CA HIS A 680 -1.24 49.98 -59.51
C HIS A 680 -2.01 49.20 -60.58
N ASP A 681 -3.05 49.81 -61.13
CA ASP A 681 -3.50 49.62 -62.51
C ASP A 681 -4.64 50.62 -62.77
N GLU A 682 -4.28 51.86 -63.09
CA GLU A 682 -5.01 52.75 -63.99
C GLU A 682 -4.10 53.96 -64.34
N LEU A 683 -3.66 53.96 -65.61
CA LEU A 683 -2.91 54.95 -66.43
C LEU A 683 -1.45 54.60 -66.77
#